data_AF-A0A3C0TJ28-F1
#
_entry.id   AF-A0A3C0TJ28-F1
#
_cell.length_a   1.000
_cell.length_b   1.000
_cell.length_c   1.000
_cell.angle_alpha   90.00
_cell.angle_beta   90.00
_cell.angle_gamma   90.00
#
_symmetry.space_group_name_H-M   'P 1'
#
loop_
_entity.id
_entity.type
_entity.pdbx_description
1 polymer ?
#
loop_
_entity_poly.entity_id
_entity_poly.type
_entity_poly.pdbx_seq_one_letter_code
_entity_poly.pdbx_strand_id
1 'polypeptide(L)'
;MKSIKRIVACTMAGALVIASVPGYRADAAGVKTGVKQAKTKTANKSKSKTKNGIKYTSSMKVTDKTVSYLPKILKSSKVKTITLSLKKTKQLTIAKGDYSDKDIIVNSPNTTIINNATFDDIELRSIAPNTWRERGKGNCINVTSSRAVHIVAESTKRIAALHFSSKATADNKVEIKSGKISNIVVSNTAPISLTTEGSSTVGEIAVENAGAKVGVVSTGSSRINRVDIDERAGAADTSVKVEAKDNSTIGKIVNSAEGVGVELKVLGEALVDTVQIIGNAAATILGDSTKKTTLDISEAGKGARVEVNNKNVSVETAKGQDSSSVIDNKTGADIDSKVKGEESAKPANTASGEASGGISGMVSGGSSGSPAPVNKIETEEGNLIKNGRFPNPGAWTDDYKTYVAAGNTFSIGSGEAKFVLNNVGENAWDNMLAQHHINVEKDAEYTLKFKASSTVARTISVALANNEGNKWYGGGDAELGTEEREYVYTIKMSERGDDNENNADGYLKFSMGMFTVYGKDRVDKYPDESKASTIIIKDVSLIKVEKPAGGEEGTQTGDNEGNNSGDTTEVIAPGTDILTNGRLVNSLDPWTYWDENECAEISYDSENSKAIFNIKKEGSEHDYSIQLKQAGVKLEANTSYKLTYTVKSSEARYIMSLVQHEGGSWTTYNNGGKKTLLTAGESMTVEETFKTGDTADIVNVQFNMGNIKGSEDQKAVEIALIEISNISLVKLADEEERDR
;
A
#
# COMPACT_ATOMS: atom_id res chain seq x y z
N MET A 1 -10.86 -3.35 12.89
CA MET A 1 -12.21 -2.73 12.79
C MET A 1 -12.28 -1.24 13.18
N LYS A 2 -11.64 -0.76 14.27
CA LYS A 2 -11.72 0.68 14.64
C LYS A 2 -10.95 1.64 13.72
N SER A 3 -9.84 1.22 13.12
CA SER A 3 -9.04 2.07 12.23
C SER A 3 -9.66 2.31 10.84
N ILE A 4 -10.57 1.42 10.39
CA ILE A 4 -11.25 1.51 9.09
C ILE A 4 -12.37 2.56 9.11
N LYS A 5 -13.00 2.81 10.27
CA LYS A 5 -13.99 3.89 10.42
C LYS A 5 -13.39 5.29 10.28
N ARG A 6 -12.09 5.47 10.55
CA ARG A 6 -11.39 6.78 10.57
C ARG A 6 -11.22 7.42 9.21
N ILE A 7 -10.95 6.61 8.18
CA ILE A 7 -10.75 7.13 6.81
C ILE A 7 -12.10 7.47 6.19
N VAL A 8 -13.12 6.62 6.42
CA VAL A 8 -14.48 6.80 5.87
C VAL A 8 -15.20 8.01 6.48
N ALA A 9 -15.02 8.30 7.78
CA ALA A 9 -15.63 9.46 8.42
C ALA A 9 -15.07 10.80 7.91
N CYS A 10 -13.77 10.84 7.55
CA CYS A 10 -13.10 12.04 7.05
C CYS A 10 -13.51 12.37 5.61
N THR A 11 -13.87 11.37 4.79
CA THR A 11 -14.42 11.57 3.43
C THR A 11 -15.93 11.86 3.45
N MET A 12 -16.69 11.30 4.40
CA MET A 12 -18.14 11.53 4.51
C MET A 12 -18.53 12.95 4.95
N ALA A 13 -17.62 13.77 5.51
CA ALA A 13 -17.91 15.17 5.84
C ALA A 13 -18.10 16.07 4.60
N GLY A 14 -17.73 15.60 3.40
CA GLY A 14 -17.95 16.28 2.11
C GLY A 14 -19.32 16.00 1.46
N ALA A 15 -20.10 15.04 1.96
CA ALA A 15 -21.31 14.57 1.27
C ALA A 15 -22.63 15.21 1.75
N LEU A 16 -22.60 16.25 2.59
CA LEU A 16 -23.83 16.83 3.13
C LEU A 16 -23.89 18.37 3.10
N VAL A 17 -23.74 18.98 1.92
CA VAL A 17 -24.36 20.29 1.63
C VAL A 17 -24.76 20.34 0.15
N ILE A 18 -25.90 20.97 -0.13
CA ILE A 18 -26.53 21.25 -1.43
C ILE A 18 -27.51 20.17 -1.91
N ALA A 19 -28.65 20.07 -1.21
CA ALA A 19 -29.92 19.93 -1.90
C ALA A 19 -30.55 21.33 -1.98
N SER A 20 -30.33 22.03 -3.09
CA SER A 20 -31.13 23.20 -3.46
C SER A 20 -32.48 22.71 -3.96
N VAL A 21 -33.51 22.82 -3.12
CA VAL A 21 -34.90 22.78 -3.58
C VAL A 21 -35.22 24.17 -4.14
N PRO A 22 -35.57 24.33 -5.42
CA PRO A 22 -36.02 25.61 -5.94
C PRO A 22 -37.48 25.86 -5.56
N GLY A 23 -37.74 27.02 -4.97
CA GLY A 23 -39.09 27.56 -4.85
C GLY A 23 -39.56 27.79 -3.42
N TYR A 24 -39.15 28.93 -2.84
CA TYR A 24 -40.09 29.83 -2.15
C TYR A 24 -39.38 31.17 -1.92
N ARG A 25 -39.86 32.23 -2.59
CA ARG A 25 -39.62 33.60 -2.16
C ARG A 25 -40.62 33.91 -1.04
N ALA A 26 -40.15 34.42 0.10
CA ALA A 26 -40.93 35.29 0.97
C ALA A 26 -40.03 36.08 1.95
N ASP A 27 -39.77 37.33 1.58
CA ASP A 27 -39.95 38.57 2.35
C ASP A 27 -39.47 38.67 3.81
N ALA A 28 -38.70 39.72 4.07
CA ALA A 28 -38.44 40.25 5.39
C ALA A 28 -39.68 40.96 5.97
N ALA A 29 -40.13 40.55 7.16
CA ALA A 29 -40.91 41.40 8.08
C ALA A 29 -40.73 40.89 9.52
N GLY A 30 -40.32 41.77 10.43
CA GLY A 30 -40.08 41.42 11.83
C GLY A 30 -41.35 41.38 12.67
N VAL A 31 -41.38 40.53 13.70
CA VAL A 31 -42.28 40.67 14.86
C VAL A 31 -41.61 40.07 16.12
N LYS A 32 -41.61 40.86 17.20
CA LYS A 32 -41.25 40.48 18.57
C LYS A 32 -42.35 39.62 19.22
N THR A 33 -41.99 38.99 20.35
CA THR A 33 -42.80 38.64 21.54
C THR A 33 -43.08 37.15 21.77
N GLY A 34 -42.95 36.73 23.04
CA GLY A 34 -43.51 35.46 23.51
C GLY A 34 -42.70 34.71 24.57
N VAL A 35 -42.37 35.34 25.71
CA VAL A 35 -41.99 34.60 26.92
C VAL A 35 -43.21 33.85 27.45
N LYS A 36 -43.08 32.54 27.73
CA LYS A 36 -43.84 31.88 28.79
C LYS A 36 -42.89 31.06 29.68
N GLN A 37 -42.71 31.55 30.90
CA GLN A 37 -42.22 30.77 32.04
C GLN A 37 -43.36 29.90 32.58
N ALA A 38 -43.03 28.69 33.06
CA ALA A 38 -43.75 28.05 34.17
C ALA A 38 -42.74 27.32 35.09
N LYS A 39 -43.04 27.37 36.40
CA LYS A 39 -42.13 27.36 37.55
C LYS A 39 -41.76 25.98 38.14
N THR A 40 -40.48 25.83 38.48
CA THR A 40 -39.82 25.16 39.64
C THR A 40 -40.35 23.86 40.29
N LYS A 41 -39.40 22.95 40.57
CA LYS A 41 -39.17 22.42 41.93
C LYS A 41 -37.69 22.52 42.33
N THR A 42 -37.44 23.29 43.38
CA THR A 42 -36.19 23.35 44.13
C THR A 42 -36.10 22.12 45.04
N ALA A 43 -35.01 21.35 44.95
CA ALA A 43 -34.62 20.38 45.98
C ALA A 43 -33.16 20.62 46.36
N ASN A 44 -32.93 20.48 47.67
CA ASN A 44 -31.83 21.02 48.45
C ASN A 44 -30.40 20.75 47.95
N LYS A 45 -29.54 21.74 48.23
CA LYS A 45 -28.09 21.61 48.27
C LYS A 45 -27.69 20.47 49.22
N SER A 46 -27.05 19.43 48.70
CA SER A 46 -25.94 18.79 49.39
C SER A 46 -24.65 19.33 48.77
N LYS A 47 -23.93 20.16 49.53
CA LYS A 47 -22.53 20.47 49.24
C LYS A 47 -21.72 19.21 49.52
N SER A 48 -21.59 18.33 48.54
CA SER A 48 -20.49 17.38 48.54
C SER A 48 -19.22 18.15 48.17
N LYS A 49 -18.47 18.58 49.19
CA LYS A 49 -17.07 18.97 49.02
C LYS A 49 -16.27 17.70 48.74
N THR A 50 -16.21 17.27 47.47
CA THR A 50 -15.13 16.37 47.05
C THR A 50 -13.89 17.20 46.76
N LYS A 51 -12.89 17.08 47.64
CA LYS A 51 -11.50 17.42 47.30
C LYS A 51 -11.15 16.74 45.95
N ASN A 52 -10.78 17.54 44.94
CA ASN A 52 -10.05 17.13 43.73
C ASN A 52 -10.71 16.16 42.70
N GLY A 53 -12.02 15.96 42.67
CA GLY A 53 -12.65 15.06 41.69
C GLY A 53 -13.27 15.79 40.49
N ILE A 54 -12.67 15.71 39.28
CA ILE A 54 -13.37 16.08 38.04
C ILE A 54 -14.41 15.02 37.71
N LYS A 55 -15.67 15.43 37.48
CA LYS A 55 -16.72 14.54 36.97
C LYS A 55 -16.53 14.35 35.46
N TYR A 56 -16.27 13.12 35.04
CA TYR A 56 -16.15 12.76 33.63
C TYR A 56 -17.53 12.53 32.99
N THR A 57 -17.73 13.05 31.79
CA THR A 57 -18.89 12.79 30.93
C THR A 57 -18.42 12.43 29.52
N SER A 58 -19.33 11.94 28.66
CA SER A 58 -18.98 11.54 27.28
C SER A 58 -18.33 12.68 26.48
N SER A 59 -18.75 13.93 26.72
CA SER A 59 -18.15 15.12 26.11
C SER A 59 -17.55 16.04 27.17
N MET A 60 -16.25 16.31 27.08
CA MET A 60 -15.54 17.14 28.04
C MET A 60 -15.04 18.43 27.41
N LYS A 61 -15.38 19.58 28.01
CA LYS A 61 -14.80 20.87 27.65
C LYS A 61 -13.59 21.19 28.52
N VAL A 62 -12.44 21.43 27.89
CA VAL A 62 -11.18 21.80 28.53
C VAL A 62 -10.94 23.29 28.33
N THR A 63 -10.77 24.01 29.44
CA THR A 63 -10.53 25.46 29.47
C THR A 63 -9.18 25.74 30.11
N ASP A 64 -8.71 26.99 30.12
CA ASP A 64 -7.47 27.36 30.81
C ASP A 64 -7.44 26.91 32.29
N LYS A 65 -8.60 26.82 32.95
CA LYS A 65 -8.73 26.35 34.34
C LYS A 65 -8.61 24.83 34.50
N THR A 66 -8.88 24.07 33.43
CA THR A 66 -8.97 22.59 33.48
C THR A 66 -7.94 21.89 32.60
N VAL A 67 -7.12 22.63 31.85
CA VAL A 67 -6.10 22.08 30.93
C VAL A 67 -5.06 21.20 31.64
N SER A 68 -4.75 21.48 32.91
CA SER A 68 -3.86 20.64 33.73
C SER A 68 -4.39 19.21 33.96
N TYR A 69 -5.69 18.99 33.77
CA TYR A 69 -6.32 17.68 33.90
C TYR A 69 -6.48 16.94 32.57
N LEU A 70 -6.10 17.55 31.44
CA LEU A 70 -6.19 16.93 30.12
C LEU A 70 -5.58 15.52 30.07
N PRO A 71 -4.41 15.21 30.67
CA PRO A 71 -3.88 13.84 30.68
C PRO A 71 -4.80 12.82 31.36
N LYS A 72 -5.54 13.22 32.41
CA LYS A 72 -6.50 12.34 33.09
C LYS A 72 -7.80 12.20 32.29
N ILE A 73 -8.24 13.28 31.64
CA ILE A 73 -9.41 13.29 30.75
C ILE A 73 -9.17 12.35 29.57
N LEU A 74 -8.00 12.43 28.93
CA LEU A 74 -7.63 11.60 27.78
C LEU A 74 -7.58 10.09 28.12
N LYS A 75 -7.21 9.72 29.34
CA LYS A 75 -7.18 8.31 29.79
C LYS A 75 -8.55 7.74 30.19
N SER A 76 -9.59 8.57 30.27
CA SER A 76 -10.91 8.12 30.72
C SER A 76 -11.64 7.36 29.61
N SER A 77 -12.06 6.12 29.89
CA SER A 77 -12.93 5.34 29.00
C SER A 77 -14.32 5.95 28.81
N LYS A 78 -14.77 6.79 29.76
CA LYS A 78 -16.06 7.49 29.72
C LYS A 78 -16.06 8.66 28.75
N VAL A 79 -14.90 9.24 28.42
CA VAL A 79 -14.77 10.42 27.58
C VAL A 79 -14.57 9.99 26.13
N LYS A 80 -15.40 10.51 25.23
CA LYS A 80 -15.38 10.25 23.79
C LYS A 80 -15.04 11.50 22.99
N THR A 81 -15.57 12.66 23.38
CA THR A 81 -15.25 13.93 22.70
C THR A 81 -14.59 14.89 23.66
N ILE A 82 -13.52 15.54 23.24
CA ILE A 82 -12.79 16.55 24.02
C ILE A 82 -12.78 17.86 23.25
N THR A 83 -13.37 18.91 23.80
CA THR A 83 -13.31 20.25 23.21
C THR A 83 -12.29 21.11 23.94
N LEU A 84 -11.20 21.50 23.27
CA LEU A 84 -10.25 22.48 23.76
C LEU A 84 -10.78 23.90 23.52
N SER A 85 -10.97 24.67 24.58
CA SER A 85 -11.45 26.07 24.56
C SER A 85 -10.54 26.96 25.40
N LEU A 86 -9.29 27.07 24.98
CA LEU A 86 -8.24 27.80 25.67
C LEU A 86 -8.19 29.24 25.15
N LYS A 87 -8.14 30.21 26.06
CA LYS A 87 -8.09 31.65 25.73
C LYS A 87 -6.77 32.31 26.13
N LYS A 88 -6.13 31.80 27.18
CA LYS A 88 -4.92 32.37 27.79
C LYS A 88 -3.68 31.51 27.58
N THR A 89 -3.82 30.18 27.56
CA THR A 89 -2.73 29.24 27.32
C THR A 89 -2.09 29.52 25.96
N LYS A 90 -0.80 29.85 25.94
CA LYS A 90 -0.08 30.16 24.69
C LYS A 90 0.35 28.92 23.93
N GLN A 91 0.70 27.86 24.65
CA GLN A 91 1.10 26.59 24.06
C GLN A 91 0.58 25.42 24.88
N LEU A 92 0.17 24.36 24.21
CA LEU A 92 -0.22 23.08 24.77
C LEU A 92 0.49 21.96 24.00
N THR A 93 1.16 21.07 24.72
CA THR A 93 1.67 19.82 24.16
C THR A 93 0.78 18.67 24.61
N ILE A 94 0.14 17.99 23.66
CA ILE A 94 -0.58 16.74 23.92
C ILE A 94 0.46 15.63 23.91
N ALA A 95 0.62 14.96 25.05
CA ALA A 95 1.57 13.87 25.21
C ALA A 95 1.20 12.67 24.33
N LYS A 96 2.20 11.91 23.89
CA LYS A 96 2.02 10.69 23.11
C LYS A 96 1.04 9.76 23.83
N GLY A 97 0.09 9.22 23.07
CA GLY A 97 -0.90 8.27 23.54
C GLY A 97 -1.79 7.83 22.38
N ASP A 98 -2.40 6.66 22.53
CA ASP A 98 -3.44 6.17 21.64
C ASP A 98 -4.80 6.54 22.26
N TYR A 99 -5.44 7.56 21.71
CA TYR A 99 -6.79 8.02 22.07
C TYR A 99 -7.72 7.86 20.89
N SER A 100 -7.50 6.80 20.14
CA SER A 100 -8.13 6.62 18.85
C SER A 100 -9.59 6.14 18.94
N ASP A 101 -10.12 6.07 20.17
CA ASP A 101 -11.55 5.99 20.46
C ASP A 101 -12.16 7.36 20.82
N LYS A 102 -11.44 8.46 20.57
CA LYS A 102 -11.82 9.82 20.96
C LYS A 102 -11.65 10.84 19.85
N ASP A 103 -12.59 11.77 19.81
CA ASP A 103 -12.53 12.97 18.97
C ASP A 103 -11.95 14.14 19.77
N ILE A 104 -11.18 14.99 19.11
CA ILE A 104 -10.74 16.25 19.67
C ILE A 104 -11.17 17.43 18.80
N ILE A 105 -11.86 18.38 19.42
CA ILE A 105 -12.30 19.63 18.79
C ILE A 105 -11.48 20.77 19.34
N VAL A 106 -10.82 21.51 18.48
CA VAL A 106 -9.91 22.60 18.83
C VAL A 106 -10.53 23.94 18.52
N ASN A 107 -10.92 24.66 19.58
CA ASN A 107 -11.46 26.01 19.51
C ASN A 107 -10.66 26.95 20.44
N SER A 108 -9.37 27.07 20.15
CA SER A 108 -8.37 27.77 20.97
C SER A 108 -7.59 28.79 20.11
N PRO A 109 -8.20 29.94 19.75
CA PRO A 109 -7.70 30.87 18.73
C PRO A 109 -6.32 31.50 19.00
N ASN A 110 -5.81 31.37 20.23
CA ASN A 110 -4.58 32.01 20.69
C ASN A 110 -3.51 30.99 21.16
N THR A 111 -3.70 29.70 20.84
CA THR A 111 -2.88 28.62 21.41
C THR A 111 -2.15 27.83 20.32
N THR A 112 -0.83 27.68 20.48
CA THR A 112 0.02 26.69 19.82
C THR A 112 -0.25 25.30 20.35
N ILE A 113 -0.58 24.33 19.49
CA ILE A 113 -0.81 22.94 19.89
C ILE A 113 0.18 22.03 19.19
N ILE A 114 0.95 21.28 19.99
CA ILE A 114 1.80 20.20 19.51
C ILE A 114 1.10 18.89 19.85
N ASN A 115 0.66 18.17 18.83
CA ASN A 115 0.02 16.88 18.99
C ASN A 115 1.01 15.74 18.77
N ASN A 116 1.26 14.93 19.81
CA ASN A 116 2.05 13.70 19.70
C ASN A 116 1.19 12.43 19.75
N ALA A 117 -0.13 12.58 19.85
CA ALA A 117 -1.07 11.50 20.11
C ALA A 117 -1.87 11.13 18.85
N THR A 118 -2.50 9.97 18.89
CA THR A 118 -3.47 9.52 17.88
C THR A 118 -4.88 9.71 18.41
N PHE A 119 -5.77 10.24 17.57
CA PHE A 119 -7.20 10.42 17.81
C PHE A 119 -8.02 9.72 16.73
N ASP A 120 -9.34 9.59 16.95
CA ASP A 120 -10.27 9.12 15.92
C ASP A 120 -10.47 10.22 14.87
N ASP A 121 -10.82 11.43 15.35
CA ASP A 121 -10.94 12.64 14.54
C ASP A 121 -10.35 13.87 15.25
N ILE A 122 -9.77 14.80 14.47
CA ILE A 122 -9.28 16.09 14.94
C ILE A 122 -9.99 17.21 14.16
N GLU A 123 -10.88 17.94 14.82
CA GLU A 123 -11.56 19.10 14.22
C GLU A 123 -10.88 20.42 14.64
N LEU A 124 -10.29 21.15 13.69
CA LEU A 124 -9.70 22.47 13.90
C LEU A 124 -10.70 23.58 13.57
N ARG A 125 -11.46 24.04 14.59
CA ARG A 125 -12.40 25.17 14.48
C ARG A 125 -11.75 26.53 14.65
N SER A 126 -10.72 26.63 15.48
CA SER A 126 -9.93 27.85 15.66
C SER A 126 -8.63 27.56 16.38
N ILE A 127 -7.53 28.04 15.81
CA ILE A 127 -6.18 27.97 16.36
C ILE A 127 -5.45 29.29 16.07
N ALA A 128 -4.29 29.52 16.68
CA ALA A 128 -3.52 30.71 16.33
C ALA A 128 -2.85 30.56 14.93
N PRO A 129 -2.47 31.64 14.24
CA PRO A 129 -2.03 31.56 12.84
C PRO A 129 -0.75 30.74 12.51
N ASN A 130 -0.02 30.19 13.49
CA ASN A 130 1.26 29.47 13.33
C ASN A 130 1.38 28.23 14.24
N THR A 131 0.31 27.42 14.40
CA THR A 131 0.12 26.75 15.69
C THR A 131 -0.15 25.27 15.74
N TRP A 132 -0.57 24.58 14.68
CA TRP A 132 -0.74 23.13 14.78
C TRP A 132 0.53 22.41 14.34
N ARG A 133 1.17 21.67 15.25
CA ARG A 133 2.29 20.79 14.94
C ARG A 133 1.86 19.34 15.12
N GLU A 134 1.82 18.59 14.03
CA GLU A 134 1.34 17.22 14.00
C GLU A 134 2.50 16.21 14.05
N ARG A 135 2.46 15.31 15.04
CA ARG A 135 3.46 14.25 15.28
C ARG A 135 2.82 12.91 15.69
N GLY A 136 1.49 12.80 15.62
CA GLY A 136 0.72 11.57 15.80
C GLY A 136 0.70 10.71 14.54
N LYS A 137 0.37 9.42 14.71
CA LYS A 137 0.22 8.46 13.58
C LYS A 137 -1.27 8.28 13.29
N GLY A 138 -1.64 8.34 12.01
CA GLY A 138 -2.96 7.97 11.52
C GLY A 138 -4.07 8.97 11.81
N ASN A 139 -3.74 10.22 12.18
CA ASN A 139 -4.75 11.24 12.47
C ASN A 139 -5.43 11.71 11.18
N CYS A 140 -6.74 11.90 11.28
CA CYS A 140 -7.57 12.64 10.34
C CYS A 140 -7.78 14.06 10.91
N ILE A 141 -7.47 15.09 10.12
CA ILE A 141 -7.59 16.48 10.57
C ILE A 141 -8.57 17.24 9.66
N ASN A 142 -9.71 17.63 10.23
CA ASN A 142 -10.74 18.42 9.58
C ASN A 142 -10.57 19.90 9.93
N VAL A 143 -10.30 20.73 8.93
CA VAL A 143 -10.12 22.17 9.09
C VAL A 143 -11.42 22.89 8.75
N THR A 144 -12.22 23.19 9.78
CA THR A 144 -13.50 23.91 9.67
C THR A 144 -13.39 25.39 10.09
N SER A 145 -12.17 25.86 10.34
CA SER A 145 -11.88 27.18 10.91
C SER A 145 -12.40 28.34 10.04
N SER A 146 -12.85 29.41 10.70
CA SER A 146 -13.16 30.70 10.05
C SER A 146 -11.95 31.65 9.98
N ARG A 147 -10.82 31.23 10.56
CA ARG A 147 -9.53 31.93 10.54
C ARG A 147 -8.50 31.06 9.86
N ALA A 148 -7.54 31.68 9.17
CA ALA A 148 -6.41 30.97 8.59
C ALA A 148 -5.73 30.06 9.60
N VAL A 149 -5.43 28.82 9.19
CA VAL A 149 -4.67 27.87 9.97
C VAL A 149 -3.27 27.70 9.40
N HIS A 150 -2.32 27.34 10.24
CA HIS A 150 -1.01 26.87 9.80
C HIS A 150 -0.73 25.53 10.48
N ILE A 151 -0.62 24.49 9.66
CA ILE A 151 -0.36 23.10 10.03
C ILE A 151 1.06 22.75 9.61
N VAL A 152 1.85 22.23 10.55
CA VAL A 152 3.21 21.75 10.29
C VAL A 152 3.26 20.26 10.57
N ALA A 153 3.52 19.46 9.55
CA ALA A 153 3.80 18.03 9.64
C ALA A 153 5.32 17.81 9.71
N GLU A 154 5.82 17.50 10.91
CA GLU A 154 7.25 17.45 11.23
C GLU A 154 7.68 16.10 11.83
N SER A 155 6.94 15.04 11.53
CA SER A 155 7.22 13.66 11.95
C SER A 155 7.11 12.72 10.77
N THR A 156 7.98 11.71 10.69
CA THR A 156 7.91 10.64 9.67
C THR A 156 6.67 9.76 9.75
N LYS A 157 5.86 9.92 10.81
CA LYS A 157 4.58 9.22 10.96
C LYS A 157 3.57 9.77 9.98
N ARG A 158 2.77 8.86 9.43
CA ARG A 158 1.76 9.16 8.41
C ARG A 158 0.53 9.80 9.05
N ILE A 159 0.16 10.98 8.58
CA ILE A 159 -1.17 11.58 8.74
C ILE A 159 -2.09 10.89 7.72
N ALA A 160 -3.26 10.44 8.14
CA ALA A 160 -4.18 9.72 7.27
C ALA A 160 -4.86 10.68 6.28
N ALA A 161 -5.35 11.81 6.77
CA ALA A 161 -5.98 12.82 5.92
C ALA A 161 -5.87 14.22 6.51
N LEU A 162 -5.76 15.21 5.63
CA LEU A 162 -6.07 16.62 5.91
C LEU A 162 -7.25 17.03 5.03
N HIS A 163 -8.35 17.45 5.64
CA HIS A 163 -9.52 17.94 4.90
C HIS A 163 -9.76 19.41 5.18
N PHE A 164 -9.82 20.22 4.13
CA PHE A 164 -10.12 21.64 4.22
C PHE A 164 -11.55 21.91 3.80
N SER A 165 -12.36 22.30 4.79
CA SER A 165 -13.73 22.82 4.66
C SER A 165 -13.85 24.22 5.31
N SER A 166 -12.72 24.93 5.34
CA SER A 166 -12.52 26.19 6.06
C SER A 166 -13.23 27.38 5.41
N LYS A 167 -13.75 28.28 6.25
CA LYS A 167 -14.36 29.56 5.83
C LYS A 167 -13.42 30.75 6.03
N ALA A 168 -12.11 30.49 6.15
CA ALA A 168 -11.12 31.54 6.28
C ALA A 168 -11.08 32.45 5.05
N THR A 169 -10.71 33.72 5.25
CA THR A 169 -10.48 34.67 4.15
C THR A 169 -9.00 34.90 3.88
N ALA A 170 -8.12 34.43 4.77
CA ALA A 170 -6.68 34.48 4.62
C ALA A 170 -6.13 33.07 4.39
N ASP A 171 -4.92 32.99 3.82
CA ASP A 171 -4.30 31.75 3.38
C ASP A 171 -4.09 30.76 4.53
N ASN A 172 -4.64 29.56 4.36
CA ASN A 172 -4.25 28.41 5.15
C ASN A 172 -2.87 27.95 4.67
N LYS A 173 -2.02 27.53 5.60
CA LYS A 173 -0.66 27.08 5.31
C LYS A 173 -0.45 25.65 5.78
N VAL A 174 0.17 24.83 4.95
CA VAL A 174 0.63 23.49 5.32
C VAL A 174 2.11 23.35 4.96
N GLU A 175 2.93 23.08 5.96
CA GLU A 175 4.35 22.77 5.77
C GLU A 175 4.60 21.30 6.10
N ILE A 176 5.13 20.54 5.15
CA ILE A 176 5.41 19.11 5.28
C ILE A 176 6.92 18.94 5.19
N LYS A 177 7.58 18.82 6.35
CA LYS A 177 9.05 18.87 6.42
C LYS A 177 9.70 17.50 6.28
N SER A 178 9.37 16.62 7.20
CA SER A 178 9.69 15.18 7.21
C SER A 178 8.41 14.35 7.28
N GLY A 179 7.27 15.00 7.10
CA GLY A 179 5.92 14.47 7.20
C GLY A 179 5.58 13.48 6.09
N LYS A 180 4.72 12.51 6.42
CA LYS A 180 3.99 11.72 5.42
C LYS A 180 2.50 12.04 5.55
N ILE A 181 1.84 12.35 4.45
CA ILE A 181 0.38 12.55 4.41
C ILE A 181 -0.17 11.65 3.31
N SER A 182 -1.20 10.85 3.60
CA SER A 182 -1.84 10.09 2.52
C SER A 182 -2.65 11.01 1.63
N ASN A 183 -3.66 11.69 2.16
CA ASN A 183 -4.55 12.52 1.35
C ASN A 183 -4.69 13.94 1.91
N ILE A 184 -4.70 14.92 1.01
CA ILE A 184 -5.10 16.30 1.26
C ILE A 184 -6.31 16.57 0.37
N VAL A 185 -7.44 16.91 0.98
CA VAL A 185 -8.68 17.22 0.26
C VAL A 185 -9.02 18.68 0.47
N VAL A 186 -9.22 19.41 -0.63
CA VAL A 186 -9.59 20.82 -0.65
C VAL A 186 -11.02 20.96 -1.14
N SER A 187 -11.94 21.17 -0.22
CA SER A 187 -13.38 21.32 -0.50
C SER A 187 -13.90 22.72 -0.19
N ASN A 188 -13.03 23.71 -0.07
CA ASN A 188 -13.38 25.10 0.28
C ASN A 188 -12.81 26.11 -0.71
N THR A 189 -13.19 27.38 -0.54
CA THR A 189 -12.73 28.50 -1.39
C THR A 189 -11.63 29.35 -0.74
N ALA A 190 -11.30 29.12 0.53
CA ALA A 190 -10.21 29.82 1.19
C ALA A 190 -8.87 29.37 0.59
N PRO A 191 -7.93 30.29 0.30
CA PRO A 191 -6.64 29.91 -0.25
C PRO A 191 -5.87 28.94 0.65
N ILE A 192 -5.13 28.04 0.02
CA ILE A 192 -4.25 27.08 0.69
C ILE A 192 -2.88 27.09 0.02
N SER A 193 -1.85 27.33 0.81
CA SER A 193 -0.45 27.22 0.40
C SER A 193 0.17 25.97 1.04
N LEU A 194 0.56 25.02 0.21
CA LEU A 194 1.15 23.73 0.57
C LEU A 194 2.63 23.73 0.19
N THR A 195 3.51 23.41 1.14
CA THR A 195 4.94 23.25 0.88
C THR A 195 5.41 21.87 1.32
N THR A 196 6.01 21.10 0.41
CA THR A 196 6.72 19.86 0.72
C THR A 196 8.22 20.10 0.61
N GLU A 197 8.96 19.76 1.65
CA GLU A 197 10.43 19.88 1.70
C GLU A 197 11.07 18.57 2.21
N GLY A 198 12.40 18.51 2.22
CA GLY A 198 13.13 17.34 2.71
C GLY A 198 12.71 16.05 2.00
N SER A 199 12.59 14.95 2.75
CA SER A 199 12.13 13.64 2.26
C SER A 199 10.63 13.40 2.52
N SER A 200 9.84 14.47 2.62
CA SER A 200 8.40 14.36 2.87
C SER A 200 7.67 13.65 1.72
N THR A 201 6.55 13.00 2.05
CA THR A 201 5.68 12.38 1.05
C THR A 201 4.21 12.78 1.19
N VAL A 202 3.57 13.02 0.06
CA VAL A 202 2.11 13.21 -0.06
C VAL A 202 1.58 12.18 -1.05
N GLY A 203 0.53 11.46 -0.70
CA GLY A 203 -0.16 10.57 -1.63
C GLY A 203 -0.91 11.41 -2.66
N GLU A 204 -2.07 11.93 -2.28
CA GLU A 204 -2.94 12.69 -3.17
C GLU A 204 -3.25 14.08 -2.62
N ILE A 205 -3.27 15.07 -3.51
CA ILE A 205 -3.87 16.39 -3.29
C ILE A 205 -5.08 16.48 -4.19
N ALA A 206 -6.28 16.33 -3.64
CA ALA A 206 -7.55 16.42 -4.35
C ALA A 206 -8.16 17.81 -4.20
N VAL A 207 -8.44 18.47 -5.32
CA VAL A 207 -9.13 19.76 -5.39
C VAL A 207 -10.54 19.51 -5.88
N GLU A 208 -11.54 19.67 -5.01
CA GLU A 208 -12.90 19.14 -5.23
C GLU A 208 -14.01 20.20 -5.18
N ASN A 209 -13.67 21.49 -5.15
CA ASN A 209 -14.67 22.55 -4.96
C ASN A 209 -14.47 23.75 -5.89
N ALA A 210 -15.57 24.17 -6.51
CA ALA A 210 -15.73 25.44 -7.22
C ALA A 210 -15.17 26.64 -6.43
N GLY A 211 -14.19 27.32 -7.00
CA GLY A 211 -13.50 28.48 -6.41
C GLY A 211 -12.36 28.12 -5.46
N ALA A 212 -11.89 26.86 -5.46
CA ALA A 212 -10.72 26.46 -4.70
C ALA A 212 -9.45 27.15 -5.21
N LYS A 213 -8.61 27.62 -4.28
CA LYS A 213 -7.36 28.32 -4.57
C LYS A 213 -6.20 27.59 -3.91
N VAL A 214 -5.43 26.83 -4.69
CA VAL A 214 -4.40 25.93 -4.18
C VAL A 214 -3.04 26.28 -4.80
N GLY A 215 -2.07 26.58 -3.95
CA GLY A 215 -0.67 26.72 -4.31
C GLY A 215 0.15 25.57 -3.73
N VAL A 216 0.91 24.87 -4.55
CA VAL A 216 1.80 23.77 -4.16
C VAL A 216 3.22 24.14 -4.50
N VAL A 217 4.14 24.01 -3.54
CA VAL A 217 5.58 24.12 -3.74
C VAL A 217 6.24 22.84 -3.27
N SER A 218 6.85 22.09 -4.20
CA SER A 218 7.61 20.89 -3.93
C SER A 218 9.11 21.16 -4.11
N THR A 219 9.91 20.88 -3.07
CA THR A 219 11.34 21.22 -3.00
C THR A 219 12.13 20.10 -2.30
N GLY A 220 13.45 20.19 -2.27
CA GLY A 220 14.31 19.16 -1.68
C GLY A 220 14.21 17.82 -2.43
N SER A 221 14.03 16.72 -1.69
CA SER A 221 13.82 15.37 -2.24
C SER A 221 12.40 14.87 -1.96
N SER A 222 11.44 15.79 -1.86
CA SER A 222 10.06 15.45 -1.50
C SER A 222 9.33 14.79 -2.66
N ARG A 223 8.28 14.01 -2.33
CA ARG A 223 7.47 13.28 -3.31
C ARG A 223 5.99 13.53 -3.13
N ILE A 224 5.32 13.94 -4.20
CA ILE A 224 3.86 13.99 -4.30
C ILE A 224 3.45 12.93 -5.32
N ASN A 225 2.61 11.95 -4.94
CA ASN A 225 2.24 10.91 -5.90
C ASN A 225 1.25 11.45 -6.93
N ARG A 226 0.22 12.19 -6.48
CA ARG A 226 -0.84 12.72 -7.34
C ARG A 226 -1.32 14.10 -6.91
N VAL A 227 -1.53 14.99 -7.87
CA VAL A 227 -2.38 16.17 -7.74
C VAL A 227 -3.59 15.94 -8.64
N ASP A 228 -4.78 15.88 -8.06
CA ASP A 228 -6.03 15.67 -8.79
C ASP A 228 -6.89 16.91 -8.72
N ILE A 229 -7.17 17.48 -9.89
CA ILE A 229 -8.11 18.59 -10.05
C ILE A 229 -9.38 17.96 -10.63
N ASP A 230 -10.27 17.64 -9.70
CA ASP A 230 -11.51 16.91 -9.95
C ASP A 230 -12.50 17.81 -10.72
N GLU A 231 -13.37 17.19 -11.53
CA GLU A 231 -14.42 17.88 -12.30
C GLU A 231 -15.26 18.85 -11.45
N ARG A 232 -15.50 18.52 -10.17
CA ARG A 232 -16.23 19.36 -9.20
C ARG A 232 -15.53 20.67 -8.89
N ALA A 233 -14.23 20.78 -9.19
CA ALA A 233 -13.47 22.00 -8.97
C ALA A 233 -13.94 23.14 -9.88
N GLY A 234 -14.42 22.90 -11.10
CA GLY A 234 -15.09 23.86 -12.01
C GLY A 234 -14.43 25.25 -12.23
N ALA A 235 -14.90 26.03 -13.21
CA ALA A 235 -14.26 27.30 -13.61
C ALA A 235 -14.53 28.53 -12.70
N ALA A 236 -15.18 28.38 -11.55
CA ALA A 236 -15.68 29.49 -10.71
C ALA A 236 -14.55 30.18 -9.90
N ASP A 237 -13.57 30.79 -10.58
CA ASP A 237 -12.34 31.36 -10.01
C ASP A 237 -11.39 30.35 -9.36
N THR A 238 -11.54 29.07 -9.71
CA THR A 238 -10.63 28.01 -9.27
C THR A 238 -9.24 28.25 -9.84
N SER A 239 -8.21 28.21 -8.99
CA SER A 239 -6.82 28.38 -9.40
C SER A 239 -5.94 27.34 -8.72
N VAL A 240 -5.20 26.56 -9.52
CA VAL A 240 -4.23 25.61 -9.02
C VAL A 240 -2.86 25.95 -9.59
N LYS A 241 -1.90 26.25 -8.72
CA LYS A 241 -0.51 26.55 -9.07
C LYS A 241 0.40 25.53 -8.44
N VAL A 242 1.30 24.93 -9.23
CA VAL A 242 2.25 23.92 -8.79
C VAL A 242 3.66 24.34 -9.21
N GLU A 243 4.56 24.48 -8.24
CA GLU A 243 5.99 24.69 -8.47
C GLU A 243 6.77 23.47 -7.96
N ALA A 244 7.51 22.80 -8.84
CA ALA A 244 8.44 21.74 -8.48
C ALA A 244 9.88 22.21 -8.74
N LYS A 245 10.76 22.06 -7.75
CA LYS A 245 12.17 22.47 -7.82
C LYS A 245 13.10 21.53 -7.04
N ASP A 246 14.40 21.80 -7.09
CA ASP A 246 15.45 20.93 -6.56
C ASP A 246 15.36 19.51 -7.16
N ASN A 247 15.38 18.45 -6.33
CA ASN A 247 15.23 17.04 -6.72
C ASN A 247 13.83 16.49 -6.38
N SER A 248 12.83 17.37 -6.27
CA SER A 248 11.47 16.94 -5.92
C SER A 248 10.82 16.15 -7.05
N THR A 249 9.87 15.29 -6.69
CA THR A 249 9.14 14.45 -7.65
C THR A 249 7.63 14.60 -7.47
N ILE A 250 6.93 14.83 -8.59
CA ILE A 250 5.48 14.74 -8.68
C ILE A 250 5.15 13.65 -9.69
N GLY A 251 4.46 12.59 -9.25
CA GLY A 251 4.13 11.46 -10.11
C GLY A 251 3.15 11.85 -11.21
N LYS A 252 1.95 12.29 -10.82
CA LYS A 252 0.92 12.65 -11.80
C LYS A 252 0.15 13.89 -11.38
N ILE A 253 -0.06 14.79 -12.33
CA ILE A 253 -1.06 15.85 -12.22
C ILE A 253 -2.20 15.48 -13.17
N VAL A 254 -3.41 15.38 -12.65
CA VAL A 254 -4.61 15.14 -13.46
C VAL A 254 -5.48 16.38 -13.37
N ASN A 255 -5.90 16.90 -14.52
CA ASN A 255 -6.88 17.96 -14.58
C ASN A 255 -8.08 17.51 -15.42
N SER A 256 -9.21 17.34 -14.73
CA SER A 256 -10.52 17.03 -15.31
C SER A 256 -11.53 18.17 -15.16
N ALA A 257 -11.13 19.28 -14.53
CA ALA A 257 -11.99 20.43 -14.29
C ALA A 257 -12.07 21.33 -15.53
N GLU A 258 -13.23 21.28 -16.20
CA GLU A 258 -13.51 22.13 -17.35
C GLU A 258 -13.36 23.63 -17.02
N GLY A 259 -12.61 24.33 -17.87
CA GLY A 259 -12.34 25.77 -17.72
C GLY A 259 -11.36 26.14 -16.60
N VAL A 260 -10.77 25.16 -15.91
CA VAL A 260 -9.69 25.40 -14.93
C VAL A 260 -8.34 25.12 -15.58
N GLY A 261 -7.45 26.12 -15.52
CA GLY A 261 -6.05 25.96 -15.90
C GLY A 261 -5.19 25.61 -14.69
N VAL A 262 -4.43 24.51 -14.77
CA VAL A 262 -3.31 24.29 -13.84
C VAL A 262 -2.06 25.00 -14.34
N GLU A 263 -1.48 25.86 -13.51
CA GLU A 263 -0.19 26.51 -13.80
C GLU A 263 0.92 25.68 -13.15
N LEU A 264 1.71 24.99 -13.97
CA LEU A 264 2.82 24.15 -13.56
C LEU A 264 4.15 24.83 -13.90
N LYS A 265 5.07 24.92 -12.94
CA LYS A 265 6.45 25.36 -13.12
C LYS A 265 7.43 24.31 -12.61
N VAL A 266 8.25 23.74 -13.51
CA VAL A 266 9.21 22.68 -13.19
C VAL A 266 10.64 23.17 -13.39
N LEU A 267 11.45 23.17 -12.34
CA LEU A 267 12.77 23.82 -12.32
C LEU A 267 13.91 22.87 -12.00
N GLY A 268 15.08 23.11 -12.62
CA GLY A 268 16.32 22.41 -12.27
C GLY A 268 16.26 20.89 -12.49
N GLU A 269 16.42 20.10 -11.44
CA GLU A 269 16.40 18.63 -11.51
C GLU A 269 15.04 18.01 -11.12
N ALA A 270 14.01 18.84 -10.90
CA ALA A 270 12.72 18.37 -10.44
C ALA A 270 11.99 17.59 -11.55
N LEU A 271 11.31 16.52 -11.17
CA LEU A 271 10.54 15.70 -12.10
C LEU A 271 9.05 15.87 -11.82
N VAL A 272 8.29 16.29 -12.83
CA VAL A 272 6.86 15.97 -12.92
C VAL A 272 6.73 14.92 -14.00
N ASP A 273 6.36 13.70 -13.63
CA ASP A 273 6.40 12.56 -14.55
C ASP A 273 5.28 12.67 -15.59
N THR A 274 4.02 12.84 -15.17
CA THR A 274 2.89 13.02 -16.09
C THR A 274 1.99 14.20 -15.71
N VAL A 275 1.57 14.98 -16.71
CA VAL A 275 0.43 15.91 -16.66
C VAL A 275 -0.63 15.38 -17.61
N GLN A 276 -1.76 14.93 -17.07
CA GLN A 276 -2.89 14.41 -17.83
C GLN A 276 -4.02 15.43 -17.90
N ILE A 277 -4.51 15.69 -19.12
CA ILE A 277 -5.63 16.57 -19.40
C ILE A 277 -6.82 15.74 -19.87
N ILE A 278 -7.94 15.88 -19.18
CA ILE A 278 -9.19 15.15 -19.45
C ILE A 278 -10.28 16.18 -19.80
N GLY A 279 -11.07 15.89 -20.84
CA GLY A 279 -12.15 16.79 -21.27
C GLY A 279 -11.62 18.15 -21.70
N ASN A 280 -12.35 19.23 -21.43
CA ASN A 280 -11.96 20.60 -21.81
C ASN A 280 -11.14 21.33 -20.72
N ALA A 281 -10.40 20.59 -19.91
CA ALA A 281 -9.48 21.16 -18.94
C ALA A 281 -8.28 21.85 -19.61
N ALA A 282 -7.58 22.70 -18.86
CA ALA A 282 -6.44 23.46 -19.38
C ALA A 282 -5.19 23.31 -18.50
N ALA A 283 -4.02 23.61 -19.09
CA ALA A 283 -2.76 23.68 -18.36
C ALA A 283 -1.80 24.70 -18.98
N THR A 284 -0.89 25.19 -18.16
CA THR A 284 0.29 25.97 -18.58
C THR A 284 1.51 25.30 -17.97
N ILE A 285 2.42 24.80 -18.79
CA ILE A 285 3.63 24.10 -18.36
C ILE A 285 4.85 24.97 -18.64
N LEU A 286 5.49 25.42 -17.58
CA LEU A 286 6.62 26.35 -17.59
C LEU A 286 7.87 25.70 -16.97
N GLY A 287 9.01 26.35 -17.19
CA GLY A 287 10.24 26.10 -16.45
C GLY A 287 11.36 25.50 -17.30
N ASP A 288 12.46 25.19 -16.63
CA ASP A 288 13.75 24.84 -17.23
C ASP A 288 14.28 23.48 -16.76
N SER A 289 13.43 22.64 -16.18
CA SER A 289 13.85 21.33 -15.67
C SER A 289 14.55 20.49 -16.74
N THR A 290 15.63 19.81 -16.35
CA THR A 290 16.38 18.87 -17.19
C THR A 290 15.67 17.53 -17.38
N LYS A 291 14.62 17.25 -16.59
CA LYS A 291 13.85 16.02 -16.66
C LYS A 291 12.67 16.17 -17.62
N LYS A 292 12.39 15.10 -18.37
CA LYS A 292 11.27 15.06 -19.32
C LYS A 292 9.94 14.91 -18.57
N THR A 293 8.99 15.79 -18.85
CA THR A 293 7.59 15.72 -18.39
C THR A 293 6.72 15.16 -19.52
N THR A 294 5.91 14.15 -19.22
CA THR A 294 4.93 13.62 -20.18
C THR A 294 3.63 14.41 -20.07
N LEU A 295 3.22 15.06 -21.16
CA LEU A 295 1.91 15.68 -21.32
C LEU A 295 0.97 14.70 -22.01
N ASP A 296 0.08 14.08 -21.26
CA ASP A 296 -0.93 13.16 -21.76
C ASP A 296 -2.23 13.91 -22.07
N ILE A 297 -2.52 14.06 -23.37
CA ILE A 297 -3.74 14.67 -23.87
C ILE A 297 -4.66 13.64 -24.55
N SER A 298 -4.43 12.35 -24.34
CA SER A 298 -5.21 11.29 -24.98
C SER A 298 -6.71 11.31 -24.63
N GLU A 299 -7.07 11.92 -23.51
CA GLU A 299 -8.46 12.11 -23.07
C GLU A 299 -8.92 13.57 -23.18
N ALA A 300 -8.14 14.43 -23.84
CA ALA A 300 -8.47 15.84 -24.01
C ALA A 300 -9.56 16.05 -25.06
N GLY A 301 -10.55 16.87 -24.71
CA GLY A 301 -11.62 17.33 -25.60
C GLY A 301 -11.16 18.44 -26.54
N LYS A 302 -11.96 18.73 -27.57
CA LYS A 302 -11.67 19.79 -28.56
C LYS A 302 -11.54 21.20 -27.96
N GLY A 303 -12.11 21.41 -26.77
CA GLY A 303 -12.03 22.67 -26.03
C GLY A 303 -10.80 22.78 -25.11
N ALA A 304 -10.02 21.70 -24.94
CA ALA A 304 -8.83 21.71 -24.10
C ALA A 304 -7.75 22.65 -24.65
N ARG A 305 -7.03 23.33 -23.77
CA ARG A 305 -5.93 24.24 -24.14
C ARG A 305 -4.75 24.03 -23.22
N VAL A 306 -3.59 23.73 -23.79
CA VAL A 306 -2.35 23.56 -23.04
C VAL A 306 -1.27 24.46 -23.61
N GLU A 307 -0.77 25.39 -22.82
CA GLU A 307 0.42 26.17 -23.18
C GLU A 307 1.67 25.45 -22.69
N VAL A 308 2.65 25.26 -23.56
CA VAL A 308 3.94 24.63 -23.22
C VAL A 308 5.08 25.60 -23.48
N ASN A 309 5.75 26.00 -22.41
CA ASN A 309 6.99 26.78 -22.40
C ASN A 309 8.06 26.09 -21.54
N ASN A 310 8.22 24.79 -21.75
CA ASN A 310 9.29 23.96 -21.22
C ASN A 310 9.77 23.04 -22.35
N LYS A 311 11.08 23.06 -22.63
CA LYS A 311 11.67 22.30 -23.75
C LYS A 311 11.70 20.80 -23.52
N ASN A 312 11.62 20.35 -22.27
CA ASN A 312 11.68 18.95 -21.89
C ASN A 312 10.28 18.38 -21.65
N VAL A 313 9.39 18.57 -22.63
CA VAL A 313 8.04 17.98 -22.62
C VAL A 313 7.92 17.00 -23.78
N SER A 314 7.33 15.85 -23.54
CA SER A 314 6.86 14.94 -24.59
C SER A 314 5.35 14.77 -24.49
N VAL A 315 4.68 14.58 -25.62
CA VAL A 315 3.22 14.55 -25.71
C VAL A 315 2.75 13.14 -26.03
N GLU A 316 1.74 12.68 -25.29
CA GLU A 316 0.98 11.47 -25.60
C GLU A 316 -0.43 11.83 -26.06
N THR A 317 -0.86 11.25 -27.17
CA THR A 317 -2.14 11.53 -27.84
C THR A 317 -2.98 10.25 -27.98
N ALA A 318 -4.29 10.38 -28.17
CA ALA A 318 -5.09 9.28 -28.67
C ALA A 318 -4.79 9.04 -30.16
N LYS A 319 -5.08 7.83 -30.63
CA LYS A 319 -4.88 7.47 -32.04
C LYS A 319 -5.67 8.42 -32.95
N GLY A 320 -4.97 9.08 -33.88
CA GLY A 320 -5.56 10.02 -34.82
C GLY A 320 -5.92 11.39 -34.24
N GLN A 321 -5.56 11.68 -32.98
CA GLN A 321 -5.75 12.99 -32.38
C GLN A 321 -4.63 13.96 -32.80
N ASP A 322 -5.02 15.13 -33.30
CA ASP A 322 -4.10 16.21 -33.64
C ASP A 322 -3.73 17.02 -32.38
N SER A 323 -2.49 16.88 -31.91
CA SER A 323 -1.97 17.59 -30.75
C SER A 323 -1.90 19.10 -30.95
N SER A 324 -1.75 19.59 -32.19
CA SER A 324 -1.65 21.02 -32.49
C SER A 324 -2.97 21.76 -32.25
N SER A 325 -4.09 21.04 -32.19
CA SER A 325 -5.40 21.60 -31.85
C SER A 325 -5.59 21.87 -30.35
N VAL A 326 -4.75 21.27 -29.51
CA VAL A 326 -4.80 21.36 -28.04
C VAL A 326 -3.61 22.16 -27.49
N ILE A 327 -2.44 22.01 -28.10
CA ILE A 327 -1.17 22.52 -27.57
C ILE A 327 -0.77 23.82 -28.26
N ASP A 328 -0.60 24.88 -27.47
CA ASP A 328 0.11 26.09 -27.85
C ASP A 328 1.58 25.99 -27.43
N ASN A 329 2.42 25.57 -28.39
CA ASN A 329 3.85 25.38 -28.17
C ASN A 329 4.61 26.73 -28.23
N LYS A 330 5.10 27.19 -27.09
CA LYS A 330 5.92 28.41 -26.94
C LYS A 330 7.42 28.13 -26.79
N THR A 331 7.86 26.88 -26.90
CA THR A 331 9.25 26.49 -26.62
C THR A 331 10.25 26.90 -27.71
N GLY A 332 9.75 27.20 -28.92
CA GLY A 332 10.56 27.47 -30.11
C GLY A 332 11.22 26.22 -30.71
N ALA A 333 10.88 25.02 -30.23
CA ALA A 333 11.33 23.73 -30.75
C ALA A 333 10.14 22.80 -30.97
N ASP A 334 10.26 21.84 -31.88
CA ASP A 334 9.23 20.80 -32.04
C ASP A 334 9.13 19.96 -30.77
N ILE A 335 7.90 19.62 -30.38
CA ILE A 335 7.63 18.76 -29.24
C ILE A 335 7.38 17.34 -29.75
N ASP A 336 8.17 16.39 -29.24
CA ASP A 336 7.98 14.98 -29.51
C ASP A 336 6.55 14.57 -29.15
N SER A 337 5.78 14.05 -30.11
CA SER A 337 4.45 13.51 -29.87
C SER A 337 4.36 12.07 -30.34
N LYS A 338 3.65 11.24 -29.57
CA LYS A 338 3.37 9.85 -29.91
C LYS A 338 1.94 9.48 -29.54
N VAL A 339 1.42 8.43 -30.17
CA VAL A 339 0.16 7.82 -29.73
C VAL A 339 0.42 7.04 -28.45
N LYS A 340 -0.44 7.25 -27.45
CA LYS A 340 -0.35 6.56 -26.16
C LYS A 340 -0.47 5.05 -26.37
N GLY A 341 0.55 4.32 -25.94
CA GLY A 341 0.63 2.86 -26.09
C GLY A 341 1.09 2.35 -27.46
N GLU A 342 1.44 3.21 -28.42
CA GLU A 342 2.18 2.79 -29.62
C GLU A 342 3.70 2.86 -29.35
N GLU A 343 4.40 1.73 -29.55
CA GLU A 343 5.85 1.77 -29.73
C GLU A 343 6.17 2.45 -31.07
N SER A 344 7.22 3.27 -31.07
CA SER A 344 7.71 3.95 -32.27
C SER A 344 7.86 2.95 -33.42
N ALA A 345 7.06 3.10 -34.48
CA ALA A 345 7.29 2.35 -35.70
C ALA A 345 8.70 2.64 -36.21
N LYS A 346 9.56 1.62 -36.21
CA LYS A 346 10.84 1.63 -36.92
C LYS A 346 10.53 2.02 -38.39
N PRO A 347 11.27 2.96 -39.01
CA PRO A 347 10.96 3.41 -40.35
C PRO A 347 10.98 2.20 -41.30
N ALA A 348 9.85 2.01 -41.99
CA ALA A 348 9.70 0.95 -42.98
C ALA A 348 10.70 1.21 -44.12
N ASN A 349 11.63 0.27 -44.28
CA ASN A 349 12.57 0.24 -45.38
C ASN A 349 11.80 -0.18 -46.64
N THR A 350 11.26 0.78 -47.39
CA THR A 350 10.79 0.54 -48.76
C THR A 350 11.86 0.98 -49.73
N ALA A 351 12.58 -0.02 -50.25
CA ALA A 351 13.38 0.13 -51.46
C ALA A 351 12.45 0.27 -52.67
N SER A 352 12.51 1.42 -53.34
CA SER A 352 12.19 1.55 -54.76
C SER A 352 13.24 2.46 -55.37
N GLY A 353 14.09 1.89 -56.23
CA GLY A 353 15.15 2.61 -56.89
C GLY A 353 14.66 3.52 -58.00
N GLU A 354 15.44 4.55 -58.30
CA GLU A 354 15.83 4.95 -59.66
C GLU A 354 17.02 5.92 -59.59
N ALA A 355 17.76 5.99 -60.70
CA ALA A 355 19.20 6.19 -60.76
C ALA A 355 19.69 7.64 -60.98
N SER A 356 21.03 7.74 -61.07
CA SER A 356 21.92 8.86 -61.44
C SER A 356 22.35 9.77 -60.28
N GLY A 357 23.62 10.12 -60.08
CA GLY A 357 24.88 9.87 -60.77
C GLY A 357 25.92 10.84 -60.18
N GLY A 358 27.20 10.46 -60.12
CA GLY A 358 28.29 11.40 -59.80
C GLY A 358 29.28 10.89 -58.76
N ILE A 359 30.54 10.84 -59.15
CA ILE A 359 31.69 10.16 -58.55
C ILE A 359 32.63 11.14 -57.82
N SER A 360 33.36 10.57 -56.84
CA SER A 360 34.76 10.85 -56.45
C SER A 360 35.01 11.62 -55.14
N GLY A 361 35.80 11.02 -54.24
CA GLY A 361 36.37 11.70 -53.07
C GLY A 361 36.92 10.83 -51.91
N MET A 362 37.88 9.95 -52.21
CA MET A 362 39.00 9.46 -51.38
C MET A 362 39.03 9.53 -49.82
N VAL A 363 39.41 8.37 -49.27
CA VAL A 363 40.29 8.08 -48.09
C VAL A 363 39.67 7.96 -46.70
N SER A 364 39.62 6.69 -46.29
CA SER A 364 39.33 6.11 -44.98
C SER A 364 40.49 6.23 -44.00
N GLY A 365 40.17 6.61 -42.76
CA GLY A 365 41.04 6.51 -41.59
C GLY A 365 40.22 6.69 -40.31
N GLY A 366 39.43 5.65 -39.96
CA GLY A 366 38.64 5.62 -38.72
C GLY A 366 39.42 5.02 -37.56
N SER A 367 39.46 5.73 -36.44
CA SER A 367 39.78 5.18 -35.12
C SER A 367 38.63 5.48 -34.16
N SER A 368 38.14 4.39 -33.55
CA SER A 368 37.57 4.26 -32.20
C SER A 368 36.42 5.18 -31.76
N GLY A 369 35.24 4.56 -31.60
CA GLY A 369 34.13 5.10 -30.81
C GLY A 369 32.90 4.20 -30.91
N SER A 370 32.91 3.08 -30.18
CA SER A 370 31.78 2.15 -30.06
C SER A 370 30.52 2.87 -29.52
N PRO A 371 29.35 2.77 -30.17
CA PRO A 371 28.09 3.27 -29.60
C PRO A 371 27.53 2.30 -28.56
N ALA A 372 26.98 2.87 -27.48
CA ALA A 372 26.24 2.18 -26.43
C ALA A 372 24.84 1.73 -26.92
N PRO A 373 24.26 0.66 -26.34
CA PRO A 373 23.15 -0.08 -26.93
C PRO A 373 21.75 0.53 -26.67
N VAL A 374 20.84 0.12 -27.55
CA VAL A 374 19.42 0.44 -27.69
C VAL A 374 18.60 -0.20 -26.54
N ASN A 375 17.74 0.56 -25.86
CA ASN A 375 16.81 0.02 -24.87
C ASN A 375 15.57 -0.60 -25.54
N LYS A 376 15.57 -1.92 -25.59
CA LYS A 376 14.43 -2.82 -25.84
C LYS A 376 13.51 -2.74 -24.61
N ILE A 377 12.21 -2.47 -24.77
CA ILE A 377 11.26 -2.64 -23.66
C ILE A 377 11.06 -4.15 -23.54
N GLU A 378 11.78 -4.76 -22.61
CA GLU A 378 11.65 -6.17 -22.31
C GLU A 378 10.27 -6.43 -21.68
N THR A 379 9.42 -7.20 -22.37
CA THR A 379 8.61 -8.20 -21.67
C THR A 379 9.53 -8.90 -20.67
N GLU A 380 9.17 -8.97 -19.39
CA GLU A 380 9.90 -9.83 -18.46
C GLU A 380 10.06 -11.21 -19.14
N GLU A 381 11.31 -11.56 -19.47
CA GLU A 381 11.63 -12.79 -20.18
C GLU A 381 11.00 -13.95 -19.40
N GLY A 382 10.12 -14.73 -20.05
CA GLY A 382 9.40 -15.84 -19.42
C GLY A 382 8.05 -15.54 -18.75
N ASN A 383 7.50 -14.31 -18.80
CA ASN A 383 6.14 -14.04 -18.32
C ASN A 383 5.07 -14.55 -19.31
N LEU A 384 4.25 -15.50 -18.87
CA LEU A 384 3.17 -16.11 -19.65
C LEU A 384 1.90 -15.24 -19.76
N ILE A 385 1.79 -14.18 -18.96
CA ILE A 385 0.61 -13.29 -18.95
C ILE A 385 0.77 -12.17 -19.97
N LYS A 386 -0.11 -12.15 -20.96
CA LYS A 386 -0.17 -11.05 -21.94
C LYS A 386 -0.77 -9.82 -21.29
N ASN A 387 -0.18 -8.66 -21.57
CA ASN A 387 -0.65 -7.37 -21.07
C ASN A 387 -0.85 -7.32 -19.53
N GLY A 388 -0.03 -8.05 -18.76
CA GLY A 388 -0.15 -8.11 -17.30
C GLY A 388 0.23 -6.81 -16.58
N ARG A 389 0.93 -5.88 -17.27
CA ARG A 389 1.20 -4.52 -16.78
C ARG A 389 0.09 -3.52 -17.14
N PHE A 390 -0.94 -3.95 -17.88
CA PHE A 390 -2.09 -3.12 -18.27
C PHE A 390 -1.79 -1.71 -18.87
N PRO A 391 -0.77 -1.53 -19.73
CA PRO A 391 -0.57 -0.24 -20.41
C PRO A 391 -1.74 0.14 -21.34
N ASN A 392 -2.49 -0.82 -21.86
CA ASN A 392 -3.61 -0.63 -22.79
C ASN A 392 -4.66 -1.76 -22.60
N PRO A 393 -5.87 -1.69 -23.19
CA PRO A 393 -6.92 -2.69 -22.93
C PRO A 393 -6.81 -4.03 -23.69
N GLY A 394 -5.81 -4.22 -24.57
CA GLY A 394 -5.70 -5.43 -25.41
C GLY A 394 -5.45 -6.72 -24.61
N ALA A 395 -5.79 -7.88 -25.17
CA ALA A 395 -5.62 -9.23 -24.59
C ALA A 395 -6.56 -9.64 -23.43
N TRP A 396 -7.19 -8.71 -22.70
CA TRP A 396 -8.09 -9.00 -21.57
C TRP A 396 -9.58 -8.64 -21.82
N THR A 397 -9.92 -8.02 -22.96
CA THR A 397 -11.24 -7.40 -23.22
C THR A 397 -12.11 -8.11 -24.27
N ASP A 398 -11.72 -9.30 -24.76
CA ASP A 398 -12.53 -10.09 -25.72
C ASP A 398 -13.60 -10.96 -25.00
N ASP A 399 -14.64 -11.38 -25.74
CA ASP A 399 -15.96 -11.90 -25.31
C ASP A 399 -16.02 -13.06 -24.27
N TYR A 400 -14.89 -13.62 -23.82
CA TYR A 400 -14.84 -14.65 -22.75
C TYR A 400 -13.85 -14.32 -21.62
N LYS A 401 -13.25 -13.13 -21.63
CA LYS A 401 -12.08 -12.78 -20.79
C LYS A 401 -12.40 -11.81 -19.65
N THR A 402 -13.47 -11.03 -19.73
CA THR A 402 -13.90 -10.17 -18.63
C THR A 402 -15.41 -10.18 -18.51
N TYR A 403 -15.93 -10.48 -17.32
CA TYR A 403 -17.36 -10.40 -17.00
C TYR A 403 -17.58 -9.23 -16.05
N VAL A 404 -18.60 -8.43 -16.33
CA VAL A 404 -18.98 -7.26 -15.53
C VAL A 404 -20.48 -7.26 -15.38
N ALA A 405 -20.95 -7.46 -14.15
CA ALA A 405 -22.38 -7.50 -13.85
C ALA A 405 -23.04 -6.16 -14.18
N ALA A 406 -24.35 -6.21 -14.49
CA ALA A 406 -25.11 -5.02 -14.81
C ALA A 406 -25.01 -3.96 -13.71
N GLY A 407 -24.66 -2.73 -14.11
CA GLY A 407 -24.46 -1.61 -13.19
C GLY A 407 -23.05 -1.49 -12.62
N ASN A 408 -22.13 -2.42 -12.89
CA ASN A 408 -20.71 -2.28 -12.59
C ASN A 408 -19.94 -1.78 -13.83
N THR A 409 -18.71 -1.30 -13.64
CA THR A 409 -17.85 -0.89 -14.77
C THR A 409 -16.48 -1.53 -14.68
N PHE A 410 -15.86 -1.76 -15.84
CA PHE A 410 -14.49 -2.24 -15.95
C PHE A 410 -13.70 -1.37 -16.93
N SER A 411 -12.44 -1.13 -16.62
CA SER A 411 -11.51 -0.41 -17.49
C SER A 411 -10.10 -0.94 -17.33
N ILE A 412 -9.33 -0.97 -18.42
CA ILE A 412 -7.90 -1.26 -18.42
C ILE A 412 -7.15 -0.10 -19.06
N GLY A 413 -6.09 0.35 -18.41
CA GLY A 413 -5.17 1.33 -18.94
C GLY A 413 -4.31 1.96 -17.86
N SER A 414 -3.30 2.73 -18.25
CA SER A 414 -2.42 3.46 -17.31
C SER A 414 -1.77 2.58 -16.23
N GLY A 415 -1.51 1.31 -16.53
CA GLY A 415 -0.83 0.42 -15.60
C GLY A 415 -1.77 -0.44 -14.73
N GLU A 416 -3.09 -0.33 -14.89
CA GLU A 416 -4.06 -1.05 -14.07
C GLU A 416 -5.27 -1.62 -14.81
N ALA A 417 -5.82 -2.71 -14.25
CA ALA A 417 -7.16 -3.20 -14.49
C ALA A 417 -8.05 -2.79 -13.31
N LYS A 418 -9.13 -2.06 -13.57
CA LYS A 418 -9.99 -1.43 -12.57
C LYS A 418 -11.43 -1.88 -12.73
N PHE A 419 -11.99 -2.45 -11.67
CA PHE A 419 -13.43 -2.71 -11.53
C PHE A 419 -14.04 -1.68 -10.60
N VAL A 420 -15.14 -1.05 -10.99
CA VAL A 420 -16.01 -0.27 -10.09
C VAL A 420 -17.28 -1.08 -9.89
N LEU A 421 -17.41 -1.66 -8.70
CA LEU A 421 -18.51 -2.54 -8.34
C LEU A 421 -19.51 -1.73 -7.53
N ASN A 422 -20.75 -1.65 -7.97
CA ASN A 422 -21.90 -1.21 -7.19
C ASN A 422 -22.50 -2.37 -6.38
N ASN A 423 -22.38 -3.59 -6.91
CA ASN A 423 -22.74 -4.86 -6.24
C ASN A 423 -21.78 -5.98 -6.69
N VAL A 424 -21.71 -7.08 -5.95
CA VAL A 424 -20.86 -8.24 -6.31
C VAL A 424 -21.55 -9.26 -7.20
N GLY A 425 -22.86 -9.18 -7.38
CA GLY A 425 -23.65 -10.20 -8.08
C GLY A 425 -23.98 -11.43 -7.21
N GLU A 426 -24.59 -12.44 -7.82
CA GLU A 426 -25.02 -13.70 -7.20
C GLU A 426 -24.03 -14.85 -7.46
N ASN A 427 -23.17 -14.72 -8.47
CA ASN A 427 -22.21 -15.77 -8.87
C ASN A 427 -20.75 -15.29 -8.76
N ALA A 428 -19.83 -16.24 -8.63
CA ALA A 428 -18.40 -15.97 -8.49
C ALA A 428 -17.81 -15.23 -9.71
N TRP A 429 -18.39 -15.47 -10.89
CA TRP A 429 -17.95 -14.91 -12.18
C TRP A 429 -18.64 -13.60 -12.55
N ASP A 430 -19.62 -13.11 -11.79
CA ASP A 430 -20.40 -11.92 -12.14
C ASP A 430 -19.51 -10.67 -12.30
N ASN A 431 -18.35 -10.65 -11.63
CA ASN A 431 -17.29 -9.68 -11.86
C ASN A 431 -15.97 -10.44 -11.93
N MET A 432 -15.38 -10.56 -13.11
CA MET A 432 -14.23 -11.43 -13.33
C MET A 432 -13.28 -10.86 -14.37
N LEU A 433 -11.99 -10.87 -14.07
CA LEU A 433 -10.91 -10.63 -15.02
C LEU A 433 -10.20 -11.94 -15.28
N ALA A 434 -10.05 -12.34 -16.55
CA ALA A 434 -9.49 -13.63 -16.88
C ALA A 434 -8.74 -13.67 -18.21
N GLN A 435 -7.80 -14.61 -18.32
CA GLN A 435 -7.02 -14.86 -19.54
C GLN A 435 -6.93 -16.37 -19.79
N HIS A 436 -7.43 -16.80 -20.95
CA HIS A 436 -7.42 -18.18 -21.44
C HIS A 436 -6.17 -18.49 -22.28
N HIS A 437 -5.95 -19.77 -22.58
CA HIS A 437 -4.88 -20.29 -23.44
C HIS A 437 -3.48 -19.89 -22.94
N ILE A 438 -3.28 -20.00 -21.62
CA ILE A 438 -1.97 -19.83 -20.98
C ILE A 438 -1.27 -21.18 -21.06
N ASN A 439 -0.28 -21.31 -21.94
CA ASN A 439 0.48 -22.56 -22.08
C ASN A 439 1.26 -22.85 -20.81
N VAL A 440 0.78 -23.80 -20.01
CA VAL A 440 1.48 -24.29 -18.82
C VAL A 440 1.94 -25.72 -19.05
N GLU A 441 3.17 -25.99 -18.67
CA GLU A 441 3.84 -27.26 -18.89
C GLU A 441 3.55 -28.21 -17.73
N LYS A 442 3.36 -29.48 -18.07
CA LYS A 442 3.27 -30.55 -17.08
C LYS A 442 4.53 -30.57 -16.22
N ASP A 443 4.38 -30.80 -14.91
CA ASP A 443 5.46 -30.90 -13.92
C ASP A 443 6.33 -29.65 -13.77
N ALA A 444 5.91 -28.53 -14.38
CA ALA A 444 6.54 -27.22 -14.19
C ALA A 444 5.95 -26.49 -12.97
N GLU A 445 6.78 -25.65 -12.37
CA GLU A 445 6.39 -24.73 -11.31
C GLU A 445 6.35 -23.31 -11.85
N TYR A 446 5.33 -22.55 -11.44
CA TYR A 446 5.11 -21.17 -11.86
C TYR A 446 4.96 -20.26 -10.65
N THR A 447 5.51 -19.05 -10.73
CA THR A 447 5.26 -17.98 -9.76
C THR A 447 4.26 -16.98 -10.35
N LEU A 448 3.06 -16.91 -9.76
CA LEU A 448 2.06 -15.88 -10.03
C LEU A 448 2.32 -14.69 -9.11
N LYS A 449 2.53 -13.50 -9.68
CA LYS A 449 2.60 -12.23 -8.94
C LYS A 449 1.59 -11.26 -9.49
N PHE A 450 1.01 -10.45 -8.61
CA PHE A 450 0.23 -9.29 -9.00
C PHE A 450 0.14 -8.32 -7.84
N LYS A 451 -0.14 -7.07 -8.12
CA LYS A 451 -0.52 -6.08 -7.12
C LYS A 451 -2.01 -5.86 -7.16
N ALA A 452 -2.65 -5.74 -6.00
CA ALA A 452 -4.06 -5.41 -5.96
C ALA A 452 -4.41 -4.53 -4.75
N SER A 453 -5.48 -3.76 -4.91
CA SER A 453 -6.14 -3.01 -3.85
C SER A 453 -7.64 -2.96 -4.08
N SER A 454 -8.38 -2.64 -3.03
CA SER A 454 -9.80 -2.35 -3.09
C SER A 454 -10.14 -1.19 -2.16
N THR A 455 -10.92 -0.23 -2.64
CA THR A 455 -11.45 0.90 -1.85
C THR A 455 -12.22 0.47 -0.60
N VAL A 456 -12.69 -0.78 -0.56
CA VAL A 456 -13.26 -1.41 0.65
C VAL A 456 -12.61 -2.77 0.85
N ALA A 457 -12.19 -3.07 2.08
CA ALA A 457 -11.57 -4.36 2.38
C ALA A 457 -12.49 -5.52 2.00
N ARG A 458 -11.97 -6.43 1.17
CA ARG A 458 -12.71 -7.60 0.67
C ARG A 458 -11.76 -8.67 0.18
N THR A 459 -12.27 -9.88 0.04
CA THR A 459 -11.52 -11.00 -0.53
C THR A 459 -11.90 -11.13 -2.00
N ILE A 460 -10.90 -11.35 -2.86
CA ILE A 460 -11.10 -11.84 -4.24
C ILE A 460 -10.49 -13.24 -4.35
N SER A 461 -11.02 -14.06 -5.25
CA SER A 461 -10.44 -15.38 -5.52
C SER A 461 -9.53 -15.29 -6.74
N VAL A 462 -8.33 -15.87 -6.65
CA VAL A 462 -7.37 -15.91 -7.75
C VAL A 462 -7.02 -17.37 -8.03
N ALA A 463 -7.20 -17.82 -9.27
CA ALA A 463 -6.97 -19.21 -9.63
C ALA A 463 -6.40 -19.35 -11.03
N LEU A 464 -5.43 -20.26 -11.18
CA LEU A 464 -5.07 -20.89 -12.44
C LEU A 464 -5.81 -22.23 -12.53
N ALA A 465 -6.60 -22.42 -13.58
CA ALA A 465 -7.41 -23.61 -13.83
C ALA A 465 -7.20 -24.14 -15.26
N ASN A 466 -7.80 -25.28 -15.61
CA ASN A 466 -7.93 -25.69 -17.01
C ASN A 466 -8.87 -24.76 -17.78
N ASN A 467 -8.88 -24.86 -19.10
CA ASN A 467 -9.66 -23.98 -19.96
C ASN A 467 -11.18 -24.08 -19.74
N GLU A 468 -11.68 -25.25 -19.32
CA GLU A 468 -13.08 -25.45 -18.91
C GLU A 468 -13.40 -24.82 -17.54
N GLY A 469 -12.39 -24.36 -16.80
CA GLY A 469 -12.51 -23.68 -15.52
C GLY A 469 -12.96 -24.57 -14.35
N ASN A 470 -13.04 -25.88 -14.55
CA ASN A 470 -13.57 -26.87 -13.60
C ASN A 470 -12.47 -27.64 -12.84
N LYS A 471 -11.21 -27.54 -13.26
CA LYS A 471 -10.04 -28.16 -12.62
C LYS A 471 -9.08 -27.07 -12.15
N TRP A 472 -8.81 -27.03 -10.86
CA TRP A 472 -7.96 -26.00 -10.24
C TRP A 472 -6.50 -26.48 -10.16
N TYR A 473 -5.57 -25.73 -10.76
CA TYR A 473 -4.13 -26.01 -10.72
C TYR A 473 -3.41 -25.30 -9.55
N GLY A 474 -3.87 -24.12 -9.15
CA GLY A 474 -3.34 -23.41 -7.97
C GLY A 474 -3.78 -21.95 -7.90
N GLY A 475 -3.40 -21.25 -6.84
CA GLY A 475 -3.89 -19.91 -6.49
C GLY A 475 -4.47 -19.87 -5.08
N GLY A 476 -5.29 -18.87 -4.77
CA GLY A 476 -5.93 -18.74 -3.48
C GLY A 476 -6.74 -17.47 -3.33
N ASP A 477 -7.19 -17.24 -2.10
CA ASP A 477 -7.93 -16.04 -1.74
C ASP A 477 -6.95 -14.89 -1.46
N ALA A 478 -7.22 -13.72 -2.03
CA ALA A 478 -6.46 -12.50 -1.82
C ALA A 478 -7.29 -11.51 -1.01
N GLU A 479 -6.89 -11.27 0.24
CA GLU A 479 -7.51 -10.25 1.08
C GLU A 479 -7.02 -8.86 0.65
N LEU A 480 -7.88 -8.15 -0.07
CA LEU A 480 -7.62 -6.79 -0.54
C LEU A 480 -7.92 -5.78 0.56
N GLY A 481 -7.02 -4.83 0.73
CA GLY A 481 -7.23 -3.60 1.50
C GLY A 481 -7.17 -2.37 0.59
N THR A 482 -7.33 -1.18 1.18
CA THR A 482 -7.26 0.10 0.47
C THR A 482 -5.86 0.47 -0.01
N GLU A 483 -4.84 -0.21 0.52
CA GLU A 483 -3.45 -0.07 0.07
C GLU A 483 -3.15 -1.14 -0.96
N GLU A 484 -2.45 -0.73 -2.03
CA GLU A 484 -1.89 -1.67 -3.01
C GLU A 484 -0.87 -2.59 -2.32
N ARG A 485 -1.10 -3.89 -2.46
CA ARG A 485 -0.20 -4.94 -1.95
C ARG A 485 0.18 -5.86 -3.09
N GLU A 486 1.40 -6.37 -3.02
CA GLU A 486 1.84 -7.45 -3.90
C GLU A 486 1.44 -8.80 -3.28
N TYR A 487 0.87 -9.64 -4.14
CA TYR A 487 0.44 -11.00 -3.85
C TYR A 487 1.30 -11.94 -4.68
N VAL A 488 1.77 -13.01 -4.06
CA VAL A 488 2.66 -13.98 -4.69
C VAL A 488 2.14 -15.39 -4.39
N TYR A 489 1.91 -16.19 -5.43
CA TYR A 489 1.49 -17.58 -5.33
C TYR A 489 2.44 -18.47 -6.13
N THR A 490 2.85 -19.58 -5.53
CA THR A 490 3.59 -20.65 -6.21
C THR A 490 2.61 -21.73 -6.65
N ILE A 491 2.61 -22.05 -7.94
CA ILE A 491 1.69 -23.01 -8.56
C ILE A 491 2.50 -24.15 -9.15
N LYS A 492 2.28 -25.36 -8.63
CA LYS A 492 2.94 -26.59 -9.12
C LYS A 492 1.96 -27.37 -9.99
N MET A 493 2.29 -27.55 -11.27
CA MET A 493 1.48 -28.34 -12.20
C MET A 493 1.68 -29.83 -11.90
N SER A 494 0.87 -30.40 -11.01
CA SER A 494 0.97 -31.83 -10.63
C SER A 494 0.18 -32.75 -11.57
N GLU A 495 0.57 -34.03 -11.62
CA GLU A 495 0.01 -35.10 -12.50
C GLU A 495 -1.49 -35.38 -12.38
N ARG A 496 -2.27 -34.63 -11.60
CA ARG A 496 -3.65 -34.99 -11.32
C ARG A 496 -4.61 -34.52 -12.42
N GLY A 497 -4.62 -35.25 -13.54
CA GLY A 497 -5.86 -35.75 -14.17
C GLY A 497 -6.28 -35.14 -15.51
N ASP A 498 -5.88 -35.79 -16.60
CA ASP A 498 -6.55 -35.81 -17.92
C ASP A 498 -6.56 -34.54 -18.79
N ASP A 499 -5.38 -34.22 -19.34
CA ASP A 499 -5.24 -33.47 -20.59
C ASP A 499 -4.08 -34.18 -21.33
N ASN A 500 -4.40 -35.06 -22.29
CA ASN A 500 -3.44 -35.94 -22.96
C ASN A 500 -2.72 -35.22 -24.12
N GLU A 501 -2.28 -33.98 -23.90
CA GLU A 501 -1.47 -33.19 -24.83
C GLU A 501 -0.39 -32.47 -24.03
N ASN A 502 0.84 -32.41 -24.56
CA ASN A 502 2.07 -32.01 -23.86
C ASN A 502 2.07 -30.57 -23.28
N ASN A 503 0.98 -29.82 -23.36
CA ASN A 503 0.74 -28.52 -22.75
C ASN A 503 -0.72 -28.44 -22.31
N ALA A 504 -0.99 -27.99 -21.07
CA ALA A 504 -2.35 -27.70 -20.64
C ALA A 504 -2.69 -26.23 -20.95
N ASP A 505 -3.87 -26.00 -21.53
CA ASP A 505 -4.41 -24.66 -21.78
C ASP A 505 -4.92 -24.06 -20.46
N GLY A 506 -4.06 -23.28 -19.81
CA GLY A 506 -4.35 -22.62 -18.55
C GLY A 506 -5.32 -21.45 -18.68
N TYR A 507 -6.12 -21.27 -17.63
CA TYR A 507 -7.10 -20.22 -17.45
C TYR A 507 -6.83 -19.49 -16.12
N LEU A 508 -6.22 -18.30 -16.17
CA LEU A 508 -6.01 -17.46 -14.99
C LEU A 508 -7.24 -16.58 -14.80
N LYS A 509 -7.85 -16.63 -13.63
CA LYS A 509 -9.03 -15.82 -13.27
C LYS A 509 -8.85 -15.10 -11.94
N PHE A 510 -9.29 -13.85 -11.91
CA PHE A 510 -9.54 -13.05 -10.71
C PHE A 510 -11.04 -12.89 -10.59
N SER A 511 -11.64 -13.55 -9.61
CA SER A 511 -13.08 -13.54 -9.36
C SER A 511 -13.41 -12.59 -8.22
N MET A 512 -14.27 -11.62 -8.51
CA MET A 512 -14.71 -10.53 -7.63
C MET A 512 -16.22 -10.57 -7.37
N GLY A 513 -16.89 -11.63 -7.86
CA GLY A 513 -18.29 -11.89 -7.62
C GLY A 513 -18.54 -12.61 -6.30
N MET A 514 -19.70 -13.25 -6.17
CA MET A 514 -20.08 -13.98 -4.97
C MET A 514 -19.49 -15.40 -4.94
N PHE A 515 -18.58 -15.69 -4.01
CA PHE A 515 -18.00 -17.02 -3.83
C PHE A 515 -17.79 -17.35 -2.34
N THR A 516 -17.69 -18.64 -2.02
CA THR A 516 -17.41 -19.10 -0.66
C THR A 516 -15.93 -18.91 -0.34
N VAL A 517 -15.61 -18.13 0.71
CA VAL A 517 -14.25 -17.99 1.25
C VAL A 517 -14.00 -19.14 2.23
N TYR A 518 -13.04 -20.01 1.93
CA TYR A 518 -12.78 -21.20 2.74
C TYR A 518 -11.82 -20.89 3.89
N GLY A 519 -12.37 -20.58 5.07
CA GLY A 519 -11.63 -20.58 6.34
C GLY A 519 -11.59 -21.97 6.99
N LYS A 520 -10.63 -22.20 7.90
CA LYS A 520 -10.41 -23.48 8.63
C LYS A 520 -11.63 -24.00 9.42
N ASP A 521 -12.65 -23.17 9.65
CA ASP A 521 -13.83 -23.49 10.47
C ASP A 521 -15.12 -23.81 9.67
N ARG A 522 -15.09 -23.86 8.32
CA ARG A 522 -16.30 -24.04 7.48
C ARG A 522 -17.49 -23.16 7.91
N VAL A 523 -17.24 -21.88 8.17
CA VAL A 523 -18.32 -20.88 8.33
C VAL A 523 -18.41 -20.12 7.03
N ASP A 524 -19.56 -20.21 6.36
CA ASP A 524 -19.86 -19.56 5.09
C ASP A 524 -19.64 -18.04 5.19
N LYS A 525 -18.45 -17.59 4.81
CA LYS A 525 -18.11 -16.16 4.74
C LYS A 525 -18.17 -15.77 3.28
N TYR A 526 -19.17 -14.98 2.94
CA TYR A 526 -19.36 -14.40 1.61
C TYR A 526 -18.72 -13.00 1.55
N PRO A 527 -18.21 -12.57 0.38
CA PRO A 527 -18.00 -11.16 0.10
C PRO A 527 -19.27 -10.38 0.43
N ASP A 528 -19.16 -9.33 1.25
CA ASP A 528 -20.32 -8.56 1.71
C ASP A 528 -21.06 -7.88 0.54
N GLU A 529 -22.29 -8.34 0.29
CA GLU A 529 -23.19 -7.96 -0.81
C GLU A 529 -23.48 -6.46 -0.89
N SER A 530 -23.38 -5.76 0.25
CA SER A 530 -23.80 -4.36 0.38
C SER A 530 -22.72 -3.32 0.05
N LYS A 531 -21.52 -3.77 -0.35
CA LYS A 531 -20.36 -2.88 -0.50
C LYS A 531 -20.03 -2.62 -1.96
N ALA A 532 -20.45 -1.45 -2.43
CA ALA A 532 -19.83 -0.83 -3.57
C ALA A 532 -18.32 -0.65 -3.31
N SER A 533 -17.48 -1.02 -4.28
CA SER A 533 -16.03 -0.95 -4.17
C SER A 533 -15.39 -0.83 -5.54
N THR A 534 -14.41 0.05 -5.68
CA THR A 534 -13.42 -0.02 -6.74
C THR A 534 -12.30 -0.98 -6.36
N ILE A 535 -11.99 -1.95 -7.24
CA ILE A 535 -10.87 -2.90 -7.15
C ILE A 535 -9.89 -2.56 -8.26
N ILE A 536 -8.60 -2.53 -7.92
CA ILE A 536 -7.49 -2.26 -8.83
C ILE A 536 -6.55 -3.46 -8.80
N ILE A 537 -6.16 -3.96 -9.97
CA ILE A 537 -5.17 -5.01 -10.17
C ILE A 537 -4.07 -4.45 -11.08
N LYS A 538 -2.80 -4.68 -10.73
CA LYS A 538 -1.62 -4.25 -11.48
C LYS A 538 -0.58 -5.35 -11.55
N ASP A 539 0.39 -5.18 -12.45
CA ASP A 539 1.62 -5.96 -12.47
C ASP A 539 1.46 -7.48 -12.41
N VAL A 540 0.49 -8.03 -13.14
CA VAL A 540 0.27 -9.47 -13.22
C VAL A 540 1.41 -10.13 -13.99
N SER A 541 2.05 -11.13 -13.39
CA SER A 541 3.01 -12.01 -14.06
C SER A 541 2.84 -13.45 -13.63
N LEU A 542 3.05 -14.38 -14.56
CA LEU A 542 3.12 -15.81 -14.32
C LEU A 542 4.40 -16.31 -14.98
N ILE A 543 5.43 -16.56 -14.19
CA ILE A 543 6.76 -16.89 -14.71
C ILE A 543 7.10 -18.33 -14.35
N LYS A 544 7.56 -19.11 -15.34
CA LYS A 544 8.06 -20.47 -15.13
C LYS A 544 9.32 -20.42 -14.29
N VAL A 545 9.42 -21.28 -13.28
CA VAL A 545 10.64 -21.43 -12.49
C VAL A 545 11.63 -22.28 -13.31
N GLU A 546 12.71 -21.67 -13.80
CA GLU A 546 13.73 -22.39 -14.57
C GLU A 546 14.53 -23.35 -13.68
N LYS A 547 14.67 -24.60 -14.15
CA LYS A 547 15.65 -25.55 -13.63
C LYS A 547 16.97 -25.34 -14.39
N PRO A 548 18.15 -25.36 -13.74
CA PRO A 548 19.42 -25.11 -14.41
C PRO A 548 19.68 -26.09 -15.56
N ALA A 549 20.05 -25.56 -16.73
CA ALA A 549 20.26 -26.33 -17.95
C ALA A 549 21.64 -27.02 -17.96
N GLY A 550 21.67 -28.34 -18.13
CA GLY A 550 22.89 -29.10 -18.44
C GLY A 550 22.77 -30.59 -18.16
N GLY A 551 22.57 -31.38 -19.22
CA GLY A 551 22.66 -32.84 -19.20
C GLY A 551 21.86 -33.49 -20.32
N GLU A 552 22.39 -33.46 -21.55
CA GLU A 552 21.81 -34.14 -22.71
C GLU A 552 21.62 -35.64 -22.46
N GLU A 553 20.45 -36.14 -22.89
CA GLU A 553 20.06 -37.54 -22.86
C GLU A 553 20.97 -38.41 -23.76
N GLY A 554 21.65 -39.38 -23.13
CA GLY A 554 22.11 -40.59 -23.80
C GLY A 554 21.02 -41.65 -23.80
N THR A 555 20.46 -41.92 -24.99
CA THR A 555 19.56 -43.03 -25.32
C THR A 555 20.02 -44.41 -24.83
N GLN A 556 19.12 -45.23 -24.27
CA GLN A 556 18.57 -46.46 -24.88
C GLN A 556 17.84 -47.39 -23.87
N THR A 557 16.58 -47.70 -24.23
CA THR A 557 15.90 -49.02 -24.26
C THR A 557 15.83 -49.93 -23.03
N GLY A 558 14.60 -50.34 -22.69
CA GLY A 558 14.26 -51.76 -22.55
C GLY A 558 13.74 -52.21 -21.18
N ASP A 559 12.41 -52.38 -21.09
CA ASP A 559 11.65 -53.45 -20.43
C ASP A 559 12.11 -54.02 -19.07
N ASN A 560 11.32 -53.79 -18.00
CA ASN A 560 10.41 -54.78 -17.38
C ASN A 560 9.99 -54.40 -15.95
N GLU A 561 8.74 -54.75 -15.65
CA GLU A 561 8.03 -54.54 -14.39
C GLU A 561 8.66 -55.25 -13.17
N GLY A 562 8.55 -54.62 -11.99
CA GLY A 562 8.62 -55.32 -10.70
C GLY A 562 9.02 -54.47 -9.49
N ASN A 563 8.02 -53.91 -8.78
CA ASN A 563 7.99 -53.55 -7.35
C ASN A 563 9.30 -53.20 -6.61
N ASN A 564 9.51 -51.93 -6.27
CA ASN A 564 9.48 -51.43 -4.87
C ASN A 564 9.62 -49.89 -4.84
N SER A 565 9.04 -49.29 -3.80
CA SER A 565 9.20 -47.91 -3.33
C SER A 565 10.51 -47.23 -3.77
N GLY A 566 10.40 -46.19 -4.60
CA GLY A 566 11.52 -45.33 -5.02
C GLY A 566 11.20 -43.87 -4.70
N ASP A 567 11.65 -43.44 -3.52
CA ASP A 567 11.78 -42.06 -3.09
C ASP A 567 12.63 -41.28 -4.11
N THR A 568 11.99 -40.52 -4.99
CA THR A 568 12.71 -39.51 -5.78
C THR A 568 12.97 -38.33 -4.85
N THR A 569 14.06 -38.41 -4.10
CA THR A 569 14.62 -37.30 -3.34
C THR A 569 14.93 -36.15 -4.30
N GLU A 570 14.02 -35.18 -4.34
CA GLU A 570 14.22 -33.90 -5.01
C GLU A 570 15.39 -33.20 -4.30
N VAL A 571 16.58 -33.23 -4.93
CA VAL A 571 17.81 -32.65 -4.36
C VAL A 571 17.64 -31.13 -4.32
N ILE A 572 17.58 -30.55 -3.13
CA ILE A 572 17.50 -29.12 -2.90
C ILE A 572 18.86 -28.51 -3.30
N ALA A 573 18.88 -27.44 -4.09
CA ALA A 573 20.16 -26.81 -4.46
C ALA A 573 20.78 -26.07 -3.25
N PRO A 574 22.13 -26.07 -3.10
CA PRO A 574 22.81 -25.18 -2.15
C PRO A 574 22.39 -23.71 -2.34
N GLY A 575 22.26 -22.97 -1.24
CA GLY A 575 21.78 -21.59 -1.23
C GLY A 575 20.26 -21.44 -1.16
N THR A 576 19.50 -22.53 -1.25
CA THR A 576 18.02 -22.50 -1.16
C THR A 576 17.57 -22.36 0.29
N ASP A 577 16.70 -21.38 0.56
CA ASP A 577 15.94 -21.30 1.80
C ASP A 577 14.77 -22.28 1.75
N ILE A 578 14.76 -23.25 2.66
CA ILE A 578 13.79 -24.35 2.68
C ILE A 578 12.58 -24.06 3.58
N LEU A 579 12.53 -22.88 4.21
CA LEU A 579 11.36 -22.42 4.97
C LEU A 579 10.38 -21.69 4.06
N THR A 580 9.10 -21.96 4.28
CA THR A 580 8.01 -21.20 3.67
C THR A 580 7.66 -19.98 4.54
N ASN A 581 7.45 -18.84 3.90
CA ASN A 581 7.20 -17.55 4.56
C ASN A 581 8.15 -17.21 5.73
N GLY A 582 9.44 -17.54 5.64
CA GLY A 582 10.42 -17.24 6.70
C GLY A 582 10.62 -15.74 6.95
N ARG A 583 10.40 -14.91 5.93
CA ARG A 583 10.39 -13.45 6.05
C ARG A 583 9.12 -12.88 6.70
N LEU A 584 8.13 -13.72 7.03
CA LEU A 584 6.86 -13.34 7.66
C LEU A 584 6.18 -12.19 6.90
N VAL A 585 6.08 -12.32 5.58
CA VAL A 585 5.48 -11.31 4.72
C VAL A 585 3.96 -11.49 4.75
N ASN A 586 3.23 -10.41 5.02
CA ASN A 586 1.76 -10.30 5.08
C ASN A 586 1.04 -11.13 6.17
N SER A 587 1.57 -12.25 6.64
CA SER A 587 0.98 -13.07 7.70
C SER A 587 2.01 -13.92 8.45
N LEU A 588 1.55 -14.64 9.49
CA LEU A 588 2.34 -15.71 10.12
C LEU A 588 2.26 -17.02 9.32
N ASP A 589 1.26 -17.26 8.47
CA ASP A 589 1.10 -18.56 7.82
C ASP A 589 2.29 -18.90 6.92
N PRO A 590 2.84 -20.13 6.97
CA PRO A 590 2.34 -21.31 7.67
C PRO A 590 2.94 -21.52 9.07
N TRP A 591 3.55 -20.49 9.66
CA TRP A 591 3.99 -20.54 11.04
C TRP A 591 2.79 -20.59 11.99
N THR A 592 2.83 -21.58 12.87
CA THR A 592 1.88 -21.77 13.96
C THR A 592 2.51 -21.32 15.27
N TYR A 593 1.70 -21.10 16.29
CA TYR A 593 2.18 -20.77 17.62
C TYR A 593 1.47 -21.61 18.68
N TRP A 594 2.13 -21.77 19.83
CA TRP A 594 1.59 -22.39 21.02
C TRP A 594 1.71 -21.43 22.19
N ASP A 595 0.66 -21.36 23.01
CA ASP A 595 0.63 -20.61 24.25
C ASP A 595 -0.05 -21.44 25.33
N GLU A 596 0.77 -22.08 26.14
CA GLU A 596 0.34 -22.88 27.26
C GLU A 596 -0.13 -21.97 28.40
N ASN A 597 -1.38 -22.14 28.81
CA ASN A 597 -2.02 -21.37 29.89
C ASN A 597 -2.24 -19.87 29.60
N GLU A 598 -2.30 -19.46 28.33
CA GLU A 598 -2.59 -18.08 27.90
C GLU A 598 -1.61 -17.06 28.54
N CYS A 599 -0.32 -17.36 28.47
CA CYS A 599 0.75 -16.57 29.09
C CYS A 599 1.21 -15.40 28.23
N ALA A 600 0.85 -15.36 26.94
CA ALA A 600 1.24 -14.31 26.02
C ALA A 600 0.09 -13.81 25.12
N GLU A 601 0.15 -12.55 24.73
CA GLU A 601 -0.58 -12.08 23.55
C GLU A 601 0.32 -12.22 22.33
N ILE A 602 -0.02 -13.16 21.45
CA ILE A 602 0.64 -13.34 20.16
C ILE A 602 -0.04 -12.47 19.12
N SER A 603 0.77 -11.72 18.37
CA SER A 603 0.30 -10.91 17.26
C SER A 603 1.34 -10.86 16.15
N TYR A 604 0.94 -10.30 15.02
CA TYR A 604 1.79 -10.14 13.86
C TYR A 604 1.84 -8.66 13.48
N ASP A 605 3.05 -8.13 13.36
CA ASP A 605 3.31 -6.81 12.83
C ASP A 605 3.45 -6.91 11.31
N SER A 606 2.33 -6.71 10.62
CA SER A 606 2.28 -6.69 9.16
C SER A 606 3.03 -5.53 8.52
N GLU A 607 3.37 -4.48 9.26
CA GLU A 607 4.12 -3.33 8.72
C GLU A 607 5.62 -3.61 8.67
N ASN A 608 6.15 -4.38 9.63
CA ASN A 608 7.58 -4.67 9.75
C ASN A 608 7.93 -6.15 9.56
N SER A 609 6.97 -6.99 9.21
CA SER A 609 7.11 -8.43 8.99
C SER A 609 7.71 -9.15 10.21
N LYS A 610 7.10 -8.95 11.38
CA LYS A 610 7.55 -9.54 12.67
C LYS A 610 6.45 -10.33 13.36
N ALA A 611 6.80 -11.48 13.91
CA ALA A 611 6.01 -12.12 14.95
C ALA A 611 6.27 -11.42 16.29
N ILE A 612 5.20 -11.07 17.02
CA ILE A 612 5.27 -10.39 18.31
C ILE A 612 4.65 -11.27 19.39
N PHE A 613 5.42 -11.54 20.44
CA PHE A 613 5.00 -12.26 21.63
C PHE A 613 5.07 -11.32 22.83
N ASN A 614 3.91 -10.84 23.29
CA ASN A 614 3.82 -10.01 24.49
C ASN A 614 3.51 -10.89 25.70
N ILE A 615 4.56 -11.34 26.39
CA ILE A 615 4.48 -12.28 27.50
C ILE A 615 4.06 -11.52 28.77
N LYS A 616 2.93 -11.92 29.37
CA LYS A 616 2.25 -11.16 30.43
C LYS A 616 2.37 -11.77 31.82
N LYS A 617 2.68 -13.06 31.90
CA LYS A 617 2.81 -13.82 33.14
C LYS A 617 3.68 -15.05 32.90
N GLU A 618 4.15 -15.67 33.98
CA GLU A 618 4.91 -16.91 33.95
C GLU A 618 4.21 -18.00 33.12
N GLY A 619 4.96 -18.62 32.20
CA GLY A 619 4.59 -19.88 31.55
C GLY A 619 4.56 -21.04 32.54
N SER A 620 4.30 -22.27 32.08
CA SER A 620 4.49 -23.44 32.93
C SER A 620 6.00 -23.69 33.17
N GLU A 621 6.35 -24.84 33.75
CA GLU A 621 7.74 -25.28 33.91
C GLU A 621 8.44 -25.63 32.58
N HIS A 622 7.74 -25.57 31.44
CA HIS A 622 8.24 -26.00 30.14
C HIS A 622 8.91 -24.88 29.33
N ASP A 623 9.95 -25.22 28.58
CA ASP A 623 10.60 -24.28 27.66
C ASP A 623 9.68 -23.88 26.49
N TYR A 624 8.80 -24.77 26.07
CA TYR A 624 7.88 -24.61 24.94
C TYR A 624 6.55 -23.97 25.32
N SER A 625 6.35 -23.55 26.58
CA SER A 625 5.09 -22.94 27.02
C SER A 625 4.66 -21.77 26.13
N ILE A 626 5.60 -21.09 25.47
CA ILE A 626 5.31 -20.13 24.41
C ILE A 626 6.20 -20.50 23.22
N GLN A 627 5.62 -20.74 22.06
CA GLN A 627 6.36 -21.25 20.89
C GLN A 627 5.87 -20.63 19.58
N LEU A 628 6.81 -20.40 18.65
CA LEU A 628 6.57 -20.21 17.21
C LEU A 628 7.13 -21.42 16.45
N LYS A 629 6.39 -21.99 15.50
CA LYS A 629 6.73 -23.28 14.88
C LYS A 629 6.33 -23.37 13.40
N GLN A 630 7.22 -23.88 12.55
CA GLN A 630 6.90 -24.38 11.20
C GLN A 630 7.19 -25.89 11.15
N ALA A 631 6.17 -26.69 10.86
CA ALA A 631 6.25 -28.16 10.75
C ALA A 631 6.46 -28.61 9.30
N GLY A 632 6.81 -29.88 9.09
CA GLY A 632 6.89 -30.47 7.75
C GLY A 632 8.12 -30.07 6.94
N VAL A 633 9.16 -29.52 7.57
CA VAL A 633 10.38 -29.07 6.87
C VAL A 633 11.24 -30.28 6.55
N LYS A 634 11.50 -30.56 5.27
CA LYS A 634 12.32 -31.71 4.86
C LYS A 634 13.81 -31.36 4.87
N LEU A 635 14.61 -32.15 5.55
CA LEU A 635 16.07 -32.11 5.51
C LEU A 635 16.61 -33.31 4.75
N GLU A 636 17.64 -33.10 3.94
CA GLU A 636 18.35 -34.17 3.24
C GLU A 636 19.36 -34.86 4.15
N ALA A 637 19.71 -36.11 3.83
CA ALA A 637 20.80 -36.83 4.48
C ALA A 637 22.16 -36.12 4.25
N ASN A 638 23.07 -36.24 5.21
CA ASN A 638 24.47 -35.82 5.11
C ASN A 638 24.71 -34.36 4.66
N THR A 639 23.74 -33.47 4.89
CA THR A 639 23.70 -32.12 4.34
C THR A 639 23.87 -31.07 5.44
N SER A 640 24.67 -30.05 5.15
CA SER A 640 24.86 -28.90 6.04
C SER A 640 23.80 -27.83 5.80
N TYR A 641 23.22 -27.28 6.86
CA TYR A 641 22.23 -26.20 6.81
C TYR A 641 22.64 -25.03 7.72
N LYS A 642 22.14 -23.82 7.39
CA LYS A 642 22.25 -22.62 8.22
C LYS A 642 20.88 -22.05 8.56
N LEU A 643 20.51 -22.08 9.84
CA LEU A 643 19.37 -21.33 10.37
C LEU A 643 19.82 -19.89 10.67
N THR A 644 19.04 -18.90 10.24
CA THR A 644 19.26 -17.49 10.54
C THR A 644 17.94 -16.82 10.91
N TYR A 645 17.96 -15.96 11.92
CA TYR A 645 16.80 -15.16 12.33
C TYR A 645 17.21 -13.91 13.09
N THR A 646 16.37 -12.87 13.04
CA THR A 646 16.53 -11.65 13.85
C THR A 646 15.53 -11.67 15.00
N VAL A 647 16.02 -11.44 16.22
CA VAL A 647 15.21 -11.39 17.43
C VAL A 647 15.54 -10.18 18.29
N LYS A 648 14.52 -9.63 18.96
CA LYS A 648 14.65 -8.58 19.97
C LYS A 648 13.74 -8.88 21.15
N SER A 649 14.23 -8.63 22.36
CA SER A 649 13.44 -8.74 23.59
C SER A 649 13.45 -7.41 24.33
N SER A 650 12.34 -7.03 24.97
CA SER A 650 12.30 -5.85 25.85
C SER A 650 13.12 -6.04 27.12
N GLU A 651 13.33 -7.28 27.56
CA GLU A 651 14.08 -7.65 28.76
C GLU A 651 15.23 -8.60 28.42
N ALA A 652 16.27 -8.61 29.24
CA ALA A 652 17.36 -9.57 29.08
C ALA A 652 16.86 -10.97 29.44
N ARG A 653 16.91 -11.93 28.52
CA ARG A 653 16.34 -13.27 28.73
C ARG A 653 16.92 -14.29 27.78
N TYR A 654 16.77 -15.57 28.12
CA TYR A 654 17.04 -16.65 27.18
C TYR A 654 15.83 -16.95 26.30
N ILE A 655 16.11 -17.31 25.05
CA ILE A 655 15.21 -18.01 24.13
C ILE A 655 15.90 -19.29 23.65
N MET A 656 15.15 -20.19 23.01
CA MET A 656 15.70 -21.42 22.44
C MET A 656 15.18 -21.66 21.03
N SER A 657 16.08 -21.84 20.08
CA SER A 657 15.79 -22.27 18.70
C SER A 657 16.03 -23.77 18.57
N LEU A 658 15.11 -24.50 17.92
CA LEU A 658 15.24 -25.94 17.67
C LEU A 658 14.93 -26.28 16.22
N VAL A 659 15.70 -27.21 15.68
CA VAL A 659 15.40 -27.98 14.46
C VAL A 659 15.26 -29.43 14.90
N GLN A 660 14.02 -29.91 15.03
CA GLN A 660 13.71 -31.15 15.75
C GLN A 660 12.85 -32.08 14.90
N HIS A 661 13.14 -33.38 14.93
CA HIS A 661 12.36 -34.41 14.26
C HIS A 661 10.84 -34.27 14.51
N GLU A 662 10.05 -34.50 13.46
CA GLU A 662 8.60 -34.51 13.50
C GLU A 662 8.07 -35.93 13.72
N GLY A 663 7.57 -36.23 14.93
CA GLY A 663 6.85 -37.49 15.18
C GLY A 663 7.37 -38.37 16.31
N GLY A 664 7.64 -37.80 17.50
CA GLY A 664 7.81 -38.57 18.73
C GLY A 664 9.25 -38.96 19.09
N SER A 665 10.18 -38.99 18.12
CA SER A 665 11.61 -38.93 18.45
C SER A 665 11.97 -37.48 18.81
N TRP A 666 12.53 -37.24 20.00
CA TRP A 666 12.96 -35.91 20.44
C TRP A 666 14.30 -35.46 19.82
N THR A 667 14.78 -36.15 18.78
CA THR A 667 16.05 -35.85 18.11
C THR A 667 16.10 -34.40 17.62
N THR A 668 17.17 -33.69 17.99
CA THR A 668 17.43 -32.32 17.55
C THR A 668 18.70 -32.28 16.71
N TYR A 669 18.66 -31.51 15.62
CA TYR A 669 19.75 -31.42 14.65
C TYR A 669 20.68 -30.24 14.93
N ASN A 670 20.20 -29.21 15.64
CA ASN A 670 21.00 -28.06 16.08
C ASN A 670 21.46 -28.20 17.55
N ASN A 671 22.27 -29.23 17.84
CA ASN A 671 22.97 -29.41 19.14
C ASN A 671 22.07 -29.41 20.40
N GLY A 672 20.94 -30.12 20.41
CA GLY A 672 20.05 -30.14 21.59
C GLY A 672 19.10 -28.95 21.69
N GLY A 673 19.13 -28.03 20.71
CA GLY A 673 18.48 -26.73 20.76
C GLY A 673 19.44 -25.64 21.24
N LYS A 674 19.52 -24.52 20.50
CA LYS A 674 20.41 -23.42 20.80
C LYS A 674 19.74 -22.45 21.78
N LYS A 675 20.27 -22.37 22.99
CA LYS A 675 19.92 -21.31 23.94
C LYS A 675 20.68 -20.03 23.60
N THR A 676 19.95 -18.93 23.46
CA THR A 676 20.51 -17.60 23.14
C THR A 676 20.11 -16.61 24.22
N LEU A 677 21.12 -15.97 24.85
CA LEU A 677 20.91 -14.87 25.78
C LEU A 677 20.71 -13.57 24.99
N LEU A 678 19.55 -12.95 25.16
CA LEU A 678 19.21 -11.66 24.59
C LEU A 678 19.53 -10.54 25.59
N THR A 679 20.06 -9.43 25.08
CA THR A 679 20.20 -8.18 25.84
C THR A 679 18.91 -7.35 25.72
N ALA A 680 18.46 -6.76 26.82
CA ALA A 680 17.26 -5.94 26.84
C ALA A 680 17.30 -4.80 25.82
N GLY A 681 16.30 -4.72 24.95
CA GLY A 681 16.11 -3.66 23.96
C GLY A 681 16.97 -3.76 22.70
N GLU A 682 17.92 -4.69 22.65
CA GLU A 682 18.83 -4.87 21.52
C GLU A 682 18.28 -5.89 20.52
N SER A 683 18.40 -5.57 19.23
CA SER A 683 18.15 -6.54 18.17
C SER A 683 19.41 -7.35 17.92
N MET A 684 19.25 -8.66 17.84
CA MET A 684 20.32 -9.61 17.57
C MET A 684 19.95 -10.47 16.36
N THR A 685 20.90 -10.71 15.46
CA THR A 685 20.79 -11.75 14.45
C THR A 685 21.53 -12.98 14.95
N VAL A 686 20.84 -14.12 14.95
CA VAL A 686 21.38 -15.41 15.36
C VAL A 686 21.62 -16.26 14.12
N GLU A 687 22.79 -16.88 14.04
CA GLU A 687 23.17 -17.82 12.98
C GLU A 687 23.63 -19.14 13.59
N GLU A 688 23.09 -20.24 13.08
CA GLU A 688 23.41 -21.59 13.52
C GLU A 688 23.64 -22.49 12.32
N THR A 689 24.76 -23.20 12.30
CA THR A 689 25.03 -24.23 11.30
C THR A 689 24.97 -25.61 11.95
N PHE A 690 24.42 -26.57 11.22
CA PHE A 690 24.38 -27.97 11.62
C PHE A 690 24.42 -28.88 10.39
N LYS A 691 24.78 -30.15 10.60
CA LYS A 691 24.81 -31.17 9.56
C LYS A 691 23.87 -32.31 9.93
N THR A 692 23.07 -32.76 8.98
CA THR A 692 22.20 -33.94 9.15
C THR A 692 23.01 -35.24 9.09
N GLY A 693 22.45 -36.30 9.67
CA GLY A 693 23.04 -37.65 9.62
C GLY A 693 22.73 -38.39 8.33
N ASP A 694 22.99 -39.71 8.30
CA ASP A 694 22.93 -40.54 7.09
C ASP A 694 21.54 -40.76 6.47
N THR A 695 20.49 -40.20 7.07
CA THR A 695 19.10 -40.34 6.61
C THR A 695 18.44 -38.97 6.52
N ALA A 696 17.62 -38.79 5.48
CA ALA A 696 16.75 -37.63 5.36
C ALA A 696 15.71 -37.63 6.47
N ASP A 697 15.21 -36.46 6.86
CA ASP A 697 14.26 -36.34 7.94
C ASP A 697 13.23 -35.22 7.72
N ILE A 698 12.10 -35.32 8.40
CA ILE A 698 11.09 -34.25 8.46
C ILE A 698 11.17 -33.63 9.85
N VAL A 699 11.34 -32.31 9.90
CA VAL A 699 11.58 -31.57 11.14
C VAL A 699 10.60 -30.42 11.35
N ASN A 700 10.50 -30.02 12.61
CA ASN A 700 9.90 -28.81 13.11
C ASN A 700 10.99 -27.78 13.37
N VAL A 701 10.89 -26.61 12.75
CA VAL A 701 11.71 -25.43 13.09
C VAL A 701 10.93 -24.59 14.11
N GLN A 702 11.50 -24.43 15.31
CA GLN A 702 10.80 -23.93 16.50
C GLN A 702 11.59 -22.83 17.20
N PHE A 703 10.88 -21.85 17.75
CA PHE A 703 11.40 -20.82 18.66
C PHE A 703 10.60 -20.87 19.96
N ASN A 704 11.25 -21.33 21.02
CA ASN A 704 10.70 -21.49 22.35
C ASN A 704 11.05 -20.25 23.21
N MET A 705 10.04 -19.75 23.91
CA MET A 705 10.07 -18.52 24.70
C MET A 705 9.44 -18.70 26.10
N GLY A 706 9.28 -19.95 26.54
CA GLY A 706 8.80 -20.31 27.88
C GLY A 706 9.90 -20.23 28.95
N ASN A 707 9.93 -21.21 29.86
CA ASN A 707 10.84 -21.23 31.00
C ASN A 707 12.25 -21.69 30.61
N ILE A 708 13.06 -20.76 30.10
CA ILE A 708 14.42 -21.04 29.62
C ILE A 708 15.43 -20.34 30.54
N LYS A 709 16.30 -21.14 31.16
CA LYS A 709 17.31 -20.69 32.12
C LYS A 709 18.72 -20.92 31.59
N GLY A 710 19.64 -20.02 31.93
CA GLY A 710 21.08 -20.15 31.66
C GLY A 710 21.80 -21.07 32.64
N SER A 711 21.26 -21.24 33.85
CA SER A 711 21.68 -22.22 34.86
C SER A 711 20.50 -22.63 35.75
N GLU A 712 20.61 -23.72 36.50
CA GLU A 712 19.52 -24.21 37.39
C GLU A 712 19.09 -23.17 38.44
N ASP A 713 20.02 -22.33 38.90
CA ASP A 713 19.80 -21.30 39.91
C ASP A 713 19.22 -19.98 39.37
N GLN A 714 19.18 -19.79 38.05
CA GLN A 714 18.60 -18.58 37.44
C GLN A 714 17.08 -18.69 37.32
N LYS A 715 16.37 -17.61 37.72
CA LYS A 715 14.95 -17.46 37.36
C LYS A 715 14.83 -17.07 35.88
N ALA A 716 13.91 -17.70 35.17
CA ALA A 716 13.54 -17.23 33.83
C ALA A 716 12.89 -15.84 33.95
N VAL A 717 13.06 -15.00 32.93
CA VAL A 717 12.41 -13.67 32.89
C VAL A 717 11.01 -13.83 32.32
N GLU A 718 10.03 -13.40 33.11
CA GLU A 718 8.63 -13.87 33.02
C GLU A 718 7.73 -12.94 32.20
N ILE A 719 8.13 -11.68 32.03
CA ILE A 719 7.38 -10.67 31.28
C ILE A 719 8.34 -10.02 30.30
N ALA A 720 8.06 -10.14 29.00
CA ALA A 720 8.82 -9.46 27.97
C ALA A 720 7.99 -9.36 26.69
N LEU A 721 8.25 -8.33 25.89
CA LEU A 721 7.84 -8.28 24.50
C LEU A 721 9.00 -8.81 23.64
N ILE A 722 8.74 -9.88 22.90
CA ILE A 722 9.69 -10.51 21.98
C ILE A 722 9.22 -10.28 20.55
N GLU A 723 10.14 -9.86 19.68
CA GLU A 723 9.93 -9.70 18.25
C GLU A 723 10.85 -10.67 17.49
N ILE A 724 10.32 -11.48 16.57
CA ILE A 724 11.08 -12.39 15.70
C ILE A 724 10.79 -12.04 14.23
N SER A 725 11.82 -12.01 13.38
CA SER A 725 11.71 -11.72 11.94
C SER A 725 12.88 -12.31 11.14
N ASN A 726 12.80 -12.23 9.80
CA ASN A 726 13.86 -12.64 8.87
C ASN A 726 14.36 -14.06 9.12
N ILE A 727 13.44 -15.01 9.29
CA ILE A 727 13.76 -16.41 9.53
C ILE A 727 14.13 -17.06 8.19
N SER A 728 15.23 -17.81 8.14
CA SER A 728 15.64 -18.57 6.95
C SER A 728 16.39 -19.84 7.36
N LEU A 729 16.18 -20.94 6.65
CA LEU A 729 16.97 -22.16 6.80
C LEU A 729 17.57 -22.51 5.44
N VAL A 730 18.86 -22.26 5.26
CA VAL A 730 19.51 -22.35 3.95
C VAL A 730 20.35 -23.62 3.87
N LYS A 731 20.20 -24.42 2.81
CA LYS A 731 21.13 -25.52 2.49
C LYS A 731 22.50 -24.94 2.12
N LEU A 732 23.57 -25.42 2.74
CA LEU A 732 24.94 -25.00 2.43
C LEU A 732 25.56 -25.91 1.36
N ALA A 733 26.52 -25.38 0.60
CA ALA A 733 27.34 -26.18 -0.30
C ALA A 733 28.23 -27.13 0.51
N ASP A 734 28.50 -28.32 -0.05
CA ASP A 734 29.38 -29.30 0.59
C ASP A 734 30.80 -28.75 0.73
N GLU A 735 31.47 -29.11 1.83
CA GLU A 735 32.78 -28.60 2.17
C GLU A 735 33.88 -28.89 1.13
N GLU A 736 33.68 -29.86 0.22
CA GLU A 736 34.64 -30.22 -0.83
C GLU A 736 34.73 -29.21 -1.99
N GLU A 737 33.78 -28.28 -2.15
CA GLU A 737 33.84 -27.26 -3.22
C GLU A 737 34.57 -25.96 -2.82
N ARG A 738 35.00 -25.81 -1.56
CA ARG A 738 35.70 -24.58 -1.12
C ARG A 738 37.21 -24.55 -1.42
N ASP A 739 37.79 -25.67 -1.84
CA ASP A 739 39.22 -25.81 -2.15
C ASP A 739 39.51 -26.10 -3.66
N ARG A 740 38.57 -25.83 -4.57
CA ARG A 740 38.80 -25.93 -6.03
C ARG A 740 38.76 -24.60 -6.75
#